data_AF-A0AAD9Q3I3-F1
#
_entry.id   AF-A0AAD9Q3I3-F1
#
_cell.length_a   1.000
_cell.length_b   1.000
_cell.length_c   1.000
_cell.angle_alpha   90.00
_cell.angle_beta   90.00
_cell.angle_gamma   90.00
#
_symmetry.space_group_name_H-M   'P 1'
#
loop_
_entity.id
_entity.type
_entity.pdbx_description
1 polymer ?
#
loop_
_entity_poly.entity_id
_entity_poly.type
_entity_poly.pdbx_seq_one_letter_code
_entity_poly.pdbx_strand_id
1 'polypeptide(L)'
;MYHAHRDDNKQRGCMYCRENHKAVECNKITNLSDRRQFCSISVYVSIAYLVAIVRHTVPANRPVNIVASVTTRRFVKQLTRQTNIKSHGVALTTNQNGEGLFPVVIVEVNGIKCRALIHSGAGSSYASAKLIELLRMKPAEMQTKRIDMLLSSRQARLEVYDLELKSVDHQFSLSVKATKVNKTELLSIENPNYHVLIERYAHLNGVKVHNYDTKASLPVHFVLGSWEYARIKTETKPRIGKENDPIAELTKFGWFLMSSGKEFDKNTMLLTQTSQSDYENLCRLDLLGLRDVTDHDQSIVFDEFKERLTRSPEGWYETTLPWKANHPPLPSNKDGSLKRLHSLNRKLQREGLTEEYNAIIKEQLAEGVIEKAPPVSQSKEFYIPHKGVVRKTAETTKMRIIYGASAPATPDSPSLNDCLHPGPALQNRLWDILIQQRGYPLLLVGDIKKAFLQIRIHESERDALRFHWRPSHLSDVETYRFTRVLLGLAPSPFLLGGVLECHLDAWAKKYPKETKHLRRSFYFDDLLSGGQDVQQARTRKEVATEIMNDASFELHKWHSNEPQRSYAKKQLQAQSSESKLLGVKWNKEEDTITVQFPEVGSKPTKQEVLAKLANVYDPLGLASPSVLQGKQIFRRICDAKVSWDSPIPEALRTQFQRWEESLPAEVTTSRPIAPHHEAVYSLELCAFGDASTHGVGSAVYSVVRQRGGITQTPVTGKARLAKKDLTTPTLELVSAHMAANLVINVKNVLKDLPEPTIYGWLDSRVALHWILGNGQYRQFVANRVCKIREHPEIRWRYVPTSDNPANLASRGGQVTNAELWWNGPVWLSDPEKWPDNPVTAKSPASEEEAKTIKETNLNLVPNEDGVLECHGPIQGKHPVYLPADATFTRKLVQQIHAETLHGGVSLTMAAIREKYWIPTLRKLVKSVRSTCWGCKRFRALPVRAPPPGLLPKERTDIRGAFEFVKGCTFGTSHEPRNYYILAMSETANSKTGTPECDLFGQRKHVCQSGQWLTQRSPQPPEEPAWQIKNKDLRRRAKFLKSCKDQLWNRWQREYFTSLRERHNLVHKETKYQVKV
;
A
#
# COMPACT_ATOMS: atom_id res chain seq x y z
N MET A 1 21.95 -29.02 -56.87
CA MET A 1 21.70 -27.65 -57.35
C MET A 1 21.74 -26.76 -56.09
N TYR A 2 22.81 -25.96 -55.97
CA TYR A 2 23.58 -25.55 -54.77
C TYR A 2 22.82 -24.57 -53.82
N HIS A 3 23.33 -23.76 -52.85
CA HIS A 3 24.04 -24.03 -51.57
C HIS A 3 24.11 -22.79 -50.58
N ALA A 4 24.60 -21.58 -50.96
CA ALA A 4 24.55 -20.19 -50.34
C ALA A 4 25.55 -19.65 -49.24
N HIS A 5 26.14 -18.43 -49.43
CA HIS A 5 26.97 -17.55 -48.52
C HIS A 5 26.10 -16.47 -47.82
N ARG A 6 26.28 -15.99 -46.56
CA ARG A 6 27.41 -15.31 -45.88
C ARG A 6 27.90 -14.00 -46.54
N ASP A 7 27.19 -12.91 -46.27
CA ASP A 7 27.64 -11.57 -45.79
C ASP A 7 26.39 -10.66 -45.76
N ASP A 8 26.16 -9.78 -44.78
CA ASP A 8 26.95 -8.57 -44.55
C ASP A 8 26.89 -8.17 -43.04
N ASN A 9 28.00 -8.31 -42.32
CA ASN A 9 28.10 -8.01 -40.89
C ASN A 9 28.43 -6.54 -40.64
N LYS A 10 27.49 -5.63 -40.91
CA LYS A 10 27.70 -4.17 -40.71
C LYS A 10 27.34 -3.74 -39.28
N GLN A 11 28.31 -3.90 -38.38
CA GLN A 11 28.33 -3.18 -37.10
C GLN A 11 28.22 -1.68 -37.36
N ARG A 12 27.24 -1.01 -36.72
CA ARG A 12 27.13 0.44 -36.71
C ARG A 12 27.81 0.98 -35.46
N GLY A 13 28.90 1.71 -35.65
CA GLY A 13 29.63 2.39 -34.57
C GLY A 13 28.86 3.55 -33.93
N CYS A 14 29.46 4.12 -32.88
CA CYS A 14 29.00 5.24 -32.09
C CYS A 14 28.46 6.39 -32.94
N MET A 15 27.24 6.86 -32.65
CA MET A 15 26.59 7.94 -33.43
C MET A 15 27.39 9.25 -33.43
N TYR A 16 28.20 9.51 -32.41
CA TYR A 16 28.94 10.76 -32.22
C TYR A 16 30.34 10.77 -32.87
N CYS A 17 31.03 9.63 -32.91
CA CYS A 17 32.42 9.55 -33.43
C CYS A 17 32.68 8.41 -34.43
N ARG A 18 31.65 7.60 -34.72
CA ARG A 18 31.65 6.46 -35.67
C ARG A 18 32.59 5.30 -35.35
N GLU A 19 33.26 5.31 -34.21
CA GLU A 19 34.07 4.21 -33.68
C GLU A 19 33.23 3.11 -33.00
N ASN A 20 33.80 1.92 -32.81
CA ASN A 20 33.03 0.71 -32.48
C ASN A 20 32.70 0.54 -30.98
N HIS A 21 32.03 1.53 -30.39
CA HIS A 21 31.51 1.54 -29.01
C HIS A 21 30.10 2.17 -28.94
N LYS A 22 29.40 2.10 -27.79
CA LYS A 22 28.05 2.68 -27.67
C LYS A 22 28.11 4.19 -27.47
N ALA A 23 27.10 4.91 -27.97
CA ALA A 23 27.04 6.39 -27.87
C ALA A 23 27.11 6.96 -26.44
N VAL A 24 26.68 6.18 -25.43
CA VAL A 24 26.82 6.54 -23.99
C VAL A 24 28.29 6.56 -23.55
N GLU A 25 29.06 5.58 -23.99
CA GLU A 25 30.48 5.36 -23.70
C GLU A 25 31.40 6.29 -24.52
N CYS A 26 30.83 7.19 -25.34
CA CYS A 26 31.57 8.12 -26.19
C CYS A 26 32.39 9.12 -25.36
N ASN A 27 33.70 8.89 -25.37
CA ASN A 27 34.73 9.70 -24.74
C ASN A 27 35.25 10.85 -25.63
N LYS A 28 34.77 10.98 -26.88
CA LYS A 28 35.05 12.15 -27.75
C LYS A 28 34.03 13.28 -27.67
N ILE A 29 32.79 13.00 -27.28
CA ILE A 29 31.79 14.03 -26.95
C ILE A 29 31.24 13.71 -25.56
N THR A 30 31.78 14.36 -24.54
CA THR A 30 31.49 14.08 -23.12
C THR A 30 30.48 15.04 -22.50
N ASN A 31 30.33 16.25 -23.05
CA ASN A 31 29.41 17.27 -22.55
C ASN A 31 27.99 17.15 -23.15
N LEU A 32 26.98 17.48 -22.34
CA LEU A 32 25.56 17.43 -22.68
C LEU A 32 25.12 18.52 -23.67
N SER A 33 25.79 19.68 -23.68
CA SER A 33 25.59 20.73 -24.70
C SER A 33 25.94 20.21 -26.10
N ASP A 34 27.10 19.59 -26.22
CA ASP A 34 27.72 19.26 -27.51
C ASP A 34 27.03 18.06 -28.14
N ARG A 35 26.59 17.08 -27.31
CA ARG A 35 25.71 15.99 -27.72
C ARG A 35 24.36 16.48 -28.26
N ARG A 36 23.83 17.62 -27.76
CA ARG A 36 22.60 18.23 -28.30
C ARG A 36 22.86 18.98 -29.61
N GLN A 37 23.97 19.69 -29.71
CA GLN A 37 24.36 20.45 -30.91
C GLN A 37 24.69 19.54 -32.11
N PHE A 38 25.27 18.36 -31.86
CA PHE A 38 25.50 17.35 -32.90
C PHE A 38 24.18 16.84 -33.53
N CYS A 39 23.11 16.71 -32.72
CA CYS A 39 21.80 16.29 -33.20
C CYS A 39 21.04 17.37 -33.98
N SER A 40 21.23 18.66 -33.70
CA SER A 40 20.55 19.75 -34.42
C SER A 40 21.13 19.99 -35.82
N ILE A 41 22.45 19.81 -36.00
CA ILE A 41 23.12 20.01 -37.30
C ILE A 41 22.75 18.91 -38.31
N SER A 42 22.56 17.67 -37.86
CA SER A 42 22.22 16.54 -38.74
C SER A 42 20.84 16.62 -39.41
N VAL A 43 19.98 17.57 -39.02
CA VAL A 43 18.65 17.76 -39.63
C VAL A 43 18.77 18.50 -40.98
N TYR A 44 19.72 19.42 -41.13
CA TYR A 44 19.84 20.27 -42.33
C TYR A 44 20.28 19.50 -43.59
N VAL A 45 21.14 18.48 -43.45
CA VAL A 45 21.60 17.64 -44.57
C VAL A 45 20.43 16.87 -45.20
N SER A 46 19.41 16.52 -44.42
CA SER A 46 18.22 15.80 -44.88
C SER A 46 17.21 16.68 -45.62
N ILE A 47 17.21 17.99 -45.36
CA ILE A 47 16.25 18.94 -45.97
C ILE A 47 16.61 19.22 -47.44
N ALA A 48 17.90 19.34 -47.77
CA ALA A 48 18.35 19.57 -49.14
C ALA A 48 18.01 18.41 -50.10
N TYR A 49 17.96 17.17 -49.60
CA TYR A 49 17.68 15.98 -50.43
C TYR A 49 16.18 15.81 -50.74
N LEU A 50 15.28 16.42 -49.96
CA LEU A 50 13.83 16.33 -50.14
C LEU A 50 13.28 17.26 -51.23
N VAL A 51 13.96 18.38 -51.52
CA VAL A 51 13.54 19.35 -52.55
C VAL A 51 13.72 18.81 -53.97
N ALA A 52 14.64 17.86 -54.19
CA ALA A 52 14.93 17.31 -55.52
C ALA A 52 13.93 16.25 -56.02
N ILE A 53 13.09 15.67 -55.15
CA ILE A 53 12.33 14.45 -55.46
C ILE A 53 10.83 14.72 -55.73
N VAL A 54 10.24 15.80 -55.18
CA VAL A 54 8.84 16.14 -55.48
C VAL A 54 8.75 17.04 -56.71
N ARG A 55 8.80 16.41 -57.89
CA ARG A 55 8.11 16.97 -59.05
C ARG A 55 6.62 17.02 -58.72
N HIS A 56 6.04 18.21 -58.64
CA HIS A 56 4.83 18.48 -59.42
C HIS A 56 4.72 19.95 -59.80
N THR A 57 4.43 20.15 -61.08
CA THR A 57 4.08 21.40 -61.73
C THR A 57 2.97 22.16 -61.00
N VAL A 58 3.27 23.38 -60.57
CA VAL A 58 2.26 24.40 -60.27
C VAL A 58 1.79 24.98 -61.61
N PRO A 59 0.48 24.96 -61.94
CA PRO A 59 -0.06 25.85 -62.98
C PRO A 59 0.04 27.28 -62.46
N ALA A 60 0.80 28.13 -63.15
CA ALA A 60 1.03 29.49 -62.69
C ALA A 60 -0.27 30.33 -62.71
N ASN A 61 -0.66 30.90 -61.57
CA ASN A 61 -0.64 32.36 -61.39
C ASN A 61 -1.22 32.86 -60.03
N ARG A 62 -0.57 33.91 -59.51
CA ARG A 62 -0.94 34.81 -58.38
C ARG A 62 -0.59 34.39 -56.93
N PRO A 63 -0.30 35.36 -56.02
CA PRO A 63 0.57 35.12 -54.87
C PRO A 63 -0.14 34.92 -53.52
N VAL A 64 0.59 34.30 -52.59
CA VAL A 64 0.11 33.78 -51.30
C VAL A 64 0.18 34.83 -50.19
N ASN A 65 -0.78 35.76 -50.10
CA ASN A 65 -0.76 36.77 -49.02
C ASN A 65 -2.13 37.18 -48.40
N ILE A 66 -3.25 36.53 -48.74
CA ILE A 66 -4.61 36.97 -48.29
C ILE A 66 -5.43 35.90 -47.54
N VAL A 67 -4.91 34.67 -47.34
CA VAL A 67 -5.70 33.57 -46.72
C VAL A 67 -5.46 33.42 -45.19
N ALA A 68 -4.60 34.23 -44.58
CA ALA A 68 -4.19 34.07 -43.17
C ALA A 68 -5.09 34.76 -42.11
N SER A 69 -6.05 35.61 -42.50
CA SER A 69 -6.74 36.52 -41.56
C SER A 69 -8.18 36.17 -41.18
N VAL A 70 -8.87 35.29 -41.93
CA VAL A 70 -10.32 35.06 -41.77
C VAL A 70 -10.65 33.90 -40.82
N THR A 71 -9.80 32.87 -40.74
CA THR A 71 -10.10 31.62 -40.02
C THR A 71 -9.95 31.75 -38.49
N THR A 72 -9.12 32.69 -38.01
CA THR A 72 -8.71 32.79 -36.59
C THR A 72 -9.82 33.33 -35.67
N ARG A 73 -10.80 34.09 -36.19
CA ARG A 73 -11.86 34.72 -35.37
C ARG A 73 -13.02 33.82 -34.94
N ARG A 74 -13.21 32.64 -35.55
CA ARG A 74 -14.30 31.72 -35.16
C ARG A 74 -13.93 30.74 -34.04
N PHE A 75 -12.65 30.42 -33.84
CA PHE A 75 -12.23 29.40 -32.87
C PHE A 75 -12.23 29.86 -31.40
N VAL A 76 -12.08 31.18 -31.16
CA VAL A 76 -11.89 31.74 -29.80
C VAL A 76 -13.19 31.81 -28.97
N LYS A 77 -14.37 31.69 -29.59
CA LYS A 77 -15.67 31.84 -28.89
C LYS A 77 -16.29 30.55 -28.33
N GLN A 78 -15.63 29.40 -28.47
CA GLN A 78 -16.22 28.09 -28.10
C GLN A 78 -15.53 27.38 -26.92
N LEU A 79 -14.55 28.02 -26.28
CA LEU A 79 -13.79 27.46 -25.14
C LEU A 79 -14.24 27.93 -23.75
N THR A 80 -15.27 28.78 -23.64
CA THR A 80 -15.83 29.28 -22.38
C THR A 80 -17.24 28.73 -22.11
N ARG A 81 -17.34 27.46 -21.67
CA ARG A 81 -18.57 26.94 -21.02
C ARG A 81 -18.28 25.83 -19.99
N GLN A 82 -18.12 26.29 -18.75
CA GLN A 82 -18.33 25.60 -17.45
C GLN A 82 -18.38 24.05 -17.42
N THR A 83 -17.40 23.45 -16.74
CA THR A 83 -17.52 22.10 -16.15
C THR A 83 -17.55 22.19 -14.63
N ASN A 84 -18.74 22.05 -14.02
CA ASN A 84 -18.90 21.97 -12.57
C ASN A 84 -18.37 20.63 -12.04
N ILE A 85 -17.48 20.69 -11.04
CA ILE A 85 -17.08 19.54 -10.23
C ILE A 85 -18.24 19.19 -9.29
N LYS A 86 -18.56 17.89 -9.14
CA LYS A 86 -19.54 17.41 -8.16
C LYS A 86 -18.84 16.72 -6.99
N SER A 87 -19.35 17.02 -5.80
CA SER A 87 -18.90 16.49 -4.52
C SER A 87 -19.04 14.96 -4.46
N HIS A 88 -18.00 14.29 -3.97
CA HIS A 88 -18.01 12.84 -3.79
C HIS A 88 -18.71 12.48 -2.48
N GLY A 89 -20.02 12.21 -2.57
CA GLY A 89 -20.85 11.74 -1.47
C GLY A 89 -21.66 10.49 -1.85
N VAL A 90 -21.51 9.45 -1.04
CA VAL A 90 -22.35 8.25 -0.86
C VAL A 90 -23.35 7.93 -2.00
N ALA A 91 -22.98 6.99 -2.85
CA ALA A 91 -23.90 6.03 -3.46
C ALA A 91 -23.14 4.72 -3.72
N LEU A 92 -23.86 3.59 -3.77
CA LEU A 92 -23.26 2.28 -4.00
C LEU A 92 -22.91 2.09 -5.50
N THR A 93 -21.85 1.31 -5.73
CA THR A 93 -21.32 0.79 -7.02
C THR A 93 -20.39 1.71 -7.87
N THR A 94 -19.18 1.16 -8.08
CA THR A 94 -18.15 1.38 -9.14
C THR A 94 -17.47 2.75 -9.32
N ASN A 95 -16.14 2.73 -9.23
CA ASN A 95 -15.24 3.70 -9.87
C ASN A 95 -15.27 3.56 -11.40
N GLN A 96 -15.07 4.66 -12.13
CA GLN A 96 -15.22 4.77 -13.58
C GLN A 96 -14.02 4.26 -14.40
N ASN A 97 -13.59 3.01 -14.21
CA ASN A 97 -12.57 2.38 -15.07
C ASN A 97 -12.82 0.87 -15.21
N GLY A 98 -13.46 0.46 -16.31
CA GLY A 98 -13.63 -0.96 -16.66
C GLY A 98 -14.64 -1.20 -17.77
N GLU A 99 -14.27 -2.04 -18.75
CA GLU A 99 -15.04 -2.43 -19.94
C GLU A 99 -16.27 -3.31 -19.61
N GLY A 100 -17.20 -2.78 -18.81
CA GLY A 100 -18.35 -3.52 -18.27
C GLY A 100 -19.70 -3.08 -18.84
N LEU A 101 -20.43 -4.03 -19.43
CA LEU A 101 -21.83 -3.86 -19.82
C LEU A 101 -22.77 -3.96 -18.61
N PHE A 102 -23.50 -2.86 -18.36
CA PHE A 102 -24.52 -2.75 -17.32
C PHE A 102 -25.92 -3.06 -17.86
N PRO A 103 -26.77 -3.80 -17.10
CA PRO A 103 -28.14 -4.15 -17.48
C PRO A 103 -29.09 -2.94 -17.42
N VAL A 104 -29.13 -2.17 -18.51
CA VAL A 104 -29.92 -0.94 -18.62
C VAL A 104 -31.00 -1.04 -19.70
N VAL A 105 -32.22 -0.61 -19.35
CA VAL A 105 -33.37 -0.47 -20.25
C VAL A 105 -33.78 1.01 -20.36
N ILE A 106 -34.52 1.36 -21.42
CA ILE A 106 -35.23 2.65 -21.51
C ILE A 106 -36.67 2.43 -21.04
N VAL A 107 -37.13 3.28 -20.13
CA VAL A 107 -38.50 3.30 -19.63
C VAL A 107 -39.05 4.71 -19.67
N GLU A 108 -40.37 4.83 -19.78
CA GLU A 108 -41.08 6.10 -19.63
C GLU A 108 -41.67 6.19 -18.23
N VAL A 109 -41.10 7.05 -17.39
CA VAL A 109 -41.58 7.29 -16.02
C VAL A 109 -42.54 8.46 -16.06
N ASN A 110 -43.84 8.25 -15.82
CA ASN A 110 -44.88 9.28 -15.84
C ASN A 110 -44.78 10.26 -17.05
N GLY A 111 -44.52 9.74 -18.25
CA GLY A 111 -44.36 10.53 -19.49
C GLY A 111 -42.92 10.97 -19.81
N ILE A 112 -41.94 10.73 -18.95
CA ILE A 112 -40.52 11.09 -19.18
C ILE A 112 -39.69 9.85 -19.51
N LYS A 113 -39.19 9.77 -20.75
CA LYS A 113 -38.28 8.71 -21.20
C LYS A 113 -36.89 8.86 -20.56
N CYS A 114 -36.43 7.85 -19.84
CA CYS A 114 -35.12 7.83 -19.19
C CYS A 114 -34.50 6.42 -19.11
N ARG A 115 -33.22 6.34 -18.72
CA ARG A 115 -32.50 5.07 -18.50
C ARG A 115 -32.76 4.55 -17.09
N ALA A 116 -33.17 3.30 -17.01
CA ALA A 116 -33.30 2.54 -15.77
C ALA A 116 -32.28 1.40 -15.71
N LEU A 117 -31.48 1.35 -14.64
CA LEU A 117 -30.59 0.22 -14.34
C LEU A 117 -31.36 -0.86 -13.58
N ILE A 118 -31.25 -2.11 -14.03
CA ILE A 118 -31.81 -3.28 -13.34
C ILE A 118 -30.78 -3.81 -12.34
N HIS A 119 -31.03 -3.65 -11.04
CA HIS A 119 -30.07 -4.02 -10.00
C HIS A 119 -30.63 -5.10 -9.07
N SER A 120 -30.37 -6.37 -9.41
CA SER A 120 -30.86 -7.54 -8.65
C SER A 120 -30.38 -7.62 -7.20
N GLY A 121 -29.33 -6.89 -6.83
CA GLY A 121 -28.86 -6.74 -5.44
C GLY A 121 -29.49 -5.58 -4.65
N ALA A 122 -30.43 -4.81 -5.23
CA ALA A 122 -31.06 -3.67 -4.57
C ALA A 122 -32.47 -4.06 -4.08
N GLY A 123 -32.71 -4.00 -2.76
CA GLY A 123 -34.01 -4.34 -2.17
C GLY A 123 -35.11 -3.29 -2.32
N SER A 124 -34.88 -2.21 -3.08
CA SER A 124 -35.84 -1.13 -3.32
C SER A 124 -35.49 -0.41 -4.63
N SER A 125 -36.48 0.25 -5.24
CA SER A 125 -36.28 1.10 -6.42
C SER A 125 -35.96 2.56 -6.05
N TYR A 126 -35.20 3.24 -6.90
CA TYR A 126 -34.69 4.60 -6.64
C TYR A 126 -34.82 5.51 -7.86
N ALA A 127 -35.05 6.81 -7.62
CA ALA A 127 -35.14 7.84 -8.66
C ALA A 127 -34.19 9.02 -8.35
N SER A 128 -33.54 9.57 -9.38
CA SER A 128 -32.73 10.79 -9.25
C SER A 128 -33.60 12.03 -8.98
N ALA A 129 -33.09 12.97 -8.19
CA ALA A 129 -33.79 14.22 -7.87
C ALA A 129 -34.19 15.00 -9.14
N LYS A 130 -33.32 15.06 -10.16
CA LYS A 130 -33.63 15.70 -11.44
C LYS A 130 -34.85 15.09 -12.15
N LEU A 131 -35.04 13.77 -12.08
CA LEU A 131 -36.20 13.11 -12.67
C LEU A 131 -37.48 13.52 -11.92
N ILE A 132 -37.43 13.51 -10.59
CA ILE A 132 -38.54 13.94 -9.73
C ILE A 132 -38.89 15.42 -9.94
N GLU A 133 -37.88 16.29 -10.06
CA GLU A 133 -38.03 17.73 -10.33
C GLU A 133 -38.69 17.99 -11.70
N LEU A 134 -38.30 17.22 -12.73
CA LEU A 134 -38.92 17.31 -14.06
C LEU A 134 -40.37 16.81 -14.05
N LEU A 135 -40.68 15.79 -13.25
CA LEU A 135 -42.04 15.27 -13.05
C LEU A 135 -42.94 16.21 -12.24
N ARG A 136 -42.36 17.16 -11.47
CA ARG A 136 -43.08 18.14 -10.62
C ARG A 136 -44.07 17.51 -9.63
N MET A 137 -43.82 16.26 -9.23
CA MET A 137 -44.69 15.53 -8.30
C MET A 137 -44.38 15.88 -6.84
N LYS A 138 -45.39 15.76 -5.97
CA LYS A 138 -45.21 15.75 -4.51
C LYS A 138 -44.89 14.33 -4.04
N PRO A 139 -44.11 14.15 -2.96
CA PRO A 139 -43.86 12.82 -2.39
C PRO A 139 -45.18 12.21 -1.89
N ALA A 140 -45.36 10.92 -2.14
CA ALA A 140 -46.49 10.16 -1.64
C ALA A 140 -46.31 9.82 -0.14
N GLU A 141 -45.06 9.66 0.31
CA GLU A 141 -44.74 9.30 1.68
C GLU A 141 -43.36 9.86 2.11
N MET A 142 -43.19 10.15 3.40
CA MET A 142 -41.92 10.56 4.01
C MET A 142 -41.42 9.46 4.97
N GLN A 143 -40.54 8.58 4.49
CA GLN A 143 -40.01 7.47 5.28
C GLN A 143 -38.71 7.84 6.00
N THR A 144 -38.67 7.75 7.33
CA THR A 144 -37.42 7.82 8.10
C THR A 144 -36.70 6.49 8.03
N LYS A 145 -35.70 6.35 7.14
CA LYS A 145 -34.89 5.13 7.04
C LYS A 145 -33.54 5.29 7.72
N ARG A 146 -33.10 4.23 8.38
CA ARG A 146 -31.71 4.06 8.79
C ARG A 146 -30.92 3.59 7.57
N ILE A 147 -29.98 4.40 7.11
CA ILE A 147 -29.03 4.10 6.05
C ILE A 147 -27.73 3.65 6.70
N ASP A 148 -27.49 2.34 6.72
CA ASP A 148 -26.21 1.76 7.13
C ASP A 148 -25.22 1.82 5.95
N MET A 149 -24.09 2.49 6.16
CA MET A 149 -22.98 2.68 5.23
C MET A 149 -21.71 2.06 5.82
N LEU A 150 -20.70 1.79 4.96
CA LEU A 150 -19.42 1.15 5.31
C LEU A 150 -18.72 1.65 6.59
N LEU A 151 -18.98 2.87 7.09
CA LEU A 151 -18.34 3.36 8.32
C LEU A 151 -19.34 4.08 9.25
N SER A 152 -20.64 4.12 8.92
CA SER A 152 -21.61 4.89 9.71
C SER A 152 -23.07 4.49 9.46
N SER A 153 -23.90 4.64 10.48
CA SER A 153 -25.36 4.56 10.38
C SER A 153 -25.94 5.98 10.41
N ARG A 154 -26.62 6.42 9.35
CA ARG A 154 -27.35 7.70 9.35
C ARG A 154 -28.86 7.45 9.23
N GLN A 155 -29.64 7.94 10.19
CA GLN A 155 -31.08 8.10 9.97
C GLN A 155 -31.31 9.30 9.04
N ALA A 156 -32.06 9.07 7.96
CA ALA A 156 -32.44 10.10 6.99
C ALA A 156 -33.94 10.00 6.73
N ARG A 157 -34.61 11.16 6.67
CA ARG A 157 -35.97 11.25 6.14
C ARG A 157 -35.86 11.26 4.61
N LEU A 158 -36.51 10.31 3.96
CA LEU A 158 -36.45 10.10 2.52
C LEU A 158 -37.84 10.27 1.91
N GLU A 159 -37.89 11.03 0.83
CA GLU A 159 -39.09 11.24 0.01
C GLU A 159 -39.32 10.00 -0.86
N VAL A 160 -40.49 9.38 -0.73
CA VAL A 160 -40.92 8.23 -1.55
C VAL A 160 -42.04 8.67 -2.48
N TYR A 161 -41.94 8.25 -3.74
CA TYR A 161 -42.85 8.61 -4.82
C TYR A 161 -43.47 7.37 -5.43
N ASP A 162 -44.78 7.43 -5.66
CA ASP A 162 -45.52 6.42 -6.41
C ASP A 162 -45.46 6.80 -7.90
N LEU A 163 -44.80 5.96 -8.71
CA LEU A 163 -44.48 6.24 -10.11
C LEU A 163 -45.00 5.12 -11.02
N GLU A 164 -45.45 5.49 -12.20
CA GLU A 164 -45.87 4.61 -13.27
C GLU A 164 -44.76 4.53 -14.34
N LEU A 165 -44.23 3.33 -14.55
CA LEU A 165 -43.22 3.03 -15.57
C LEU A 165 -43.87 2.33 -16.76
N LYS A 166 -43.78 2.92 -17.94
CA LYS A 166 -44.24 2.35 -19.21
C LYS A 166 -43.09 1.89 -20.09
N SER A 167 -43.32 0.84 -20.86
CA SER A 167 -42.45 0.43 -21.97
C SER A 167 -42.49 1.49 -23.08
N VAL A 168 -41.44 1.55 -23.90
CA VAL A 168 -41.29 2.58 -24.95
C VAL A 168 -42.30 2.42 -26.09
N ASP A 169 -42.84 1.23 -26.26
CA ASP A 169 -43.95 0.86 -27.15
C ASP A 169 -45.34 0.96 -26.48
N HIS A 170 -45.38 1.38 -25.21
CA HIS A 170 -46.56 1.51 -24.36
C HIS A 170 -47.39 0.21 -24.16
N GLN A 171 -46.85 -0.96 -24.51
CA GLN A 171 -47.54 -2.26 -24.35
C GLN A 171 -47.59 -2.78 -22.90
N PHE A 172 -46.75 -2.25 -22.01
CA PHE A 172 -46.66 -2.67 -20.62
C PHE A 172 -46.51 -1.46 -19.69
N SER A 173 -47.22 -1.50 -18.54
CA SER A 173 -47.12 -0.52 -17.47
C SER A 173 -46.89 -1.20 -16.11
N LEU A 174 -46.13 -0.55 -15.22
CA LEU A 174 -45.80 -1.00 -13.88
C LEU A 174 -45.83 0.16 -12.89
N SER A 175 -46.68 0.06 -11.86
CA SER A 175 -46.57 0.93 -10.69
C SER A 175 -45.42 0.49 -9.77
N VAL A 176 -44.56 1.44 -9.40
CA VAL A 176 -43.33 1.29 -8.61
C VAL A 176 -43.25 2.39 -7.56
N LYS A 177 -42.98 2.03 -6.29
CA LYS A 177 -42.58 2.99 -5.26
C LYS A 177 -41.08 3.24 -5.34
N ALA A 178 -40.66 4.46 -5.67
CA ALA A 178 -39.26 4.82 -5.78
C ALA A 178 -38.84 5.81 -4.68
N THR A 179 -37.69 5.57 -4.06
CA THR A 179 -37.09 6.52 -3.11
C THR A 179 -36.26 7.55 -3.87
N LYS A 180 -36.49 8.85 -3.62
CA LYS A 180 -35.69 9.93 -4.21
C LYS A 180 -34.27 9.94 -3.64
N VAL A 181 -33.29 10.05 -4.53
CA VAL A 181 -31.88 10.26 -4.20
C VAL A 181 -31.49 11.66 -4.63
N ASN A 182 -30.90 12.44 -3.72
CA ASN A 182 -30.48 13.83 -3.96
C ASN A 182 -29.21 13.93 -4.83
N LYS A 183 -29.31 13.43 -6.06
CA LYS A 183 -28.33 13.52 -7.14
C LYS A 183 -29.05 13.84 -8.46
N THR A 184 -28.37 14.53 -9.37
CA THR A 184 -28.93 14.87 -10.70
C THR A 184 -29.13 13.66 -11.60
N GLU A 185 -28.36 12.60 -11.37
CA GLU A 185 -28.41 11.29 -12.00
C GLU A 185 -27.91 10.28 -10.95
N LEU A 186 -28.32 9.02 -11.04
CA LEU A 186 -27.95 7.99 -10.06
C LEU A 186 -26.53 7.48 -10.32
N LEU A 187 -26.23 7.24 -11.60
CA LEU A 187 -24.89 6.96 -12.14
C LEU A 187 -24.83 7.39 -13.61
N SER A 188 -23.63 7.46 -14.17
CA SER A 188 -23.37 7.54 -15.62
C SER A 188 -22.65 6.27 -16.05
N ILE A 189 -23.08 5.66 -17.16
CA ILE A 189 -22.38 4.53 -17.79
C ILE A 189 -21.70 5.01 -19.07
N GLU A 190 -20.54 4.45 -19.40
CA GLU A 190 -19.97 4.62 -20.75
C GLU A 190 -20.91 4.02 -21.79
N ASN A 191 -20.98 4.62 -22.97
CA ASN A 191 -21.83 4.13 -24.04
C ASN A 191 -21.18 2.92 -24.73
N PRO A 192 -21.78 1.72 -24.62
CA PRO A 192 -21.17 0.51 -25.16
C PRO A 192 -21.40 0.33 -26.66
N ASN A 193 -22.08 1.28 -27.33
CA ASN A 193 -22.48 1.20 -28.74
C ASN A 193 -23.27 -0.09 -29.02
N TYR A 194 -24.45 -0.22 -28.40
CA TYR A 194 -25.29 -1.42 -28.44
C TYR A 194 -25.52 -1.99 -29.85
N HIS A 195 -25.61 -1.16 -30.89
CA HIS A 195 -25.74 -1.59 -32.28
C HIS A 195 -24.51 -2.42 -32.75
N VAL A 196 -23.30 -1.91 -32.56
CA VAL A 196 -22.04 -2.62 -32.87
C VAL A 196 -21.96 -3.95 -32.14
N LEU A 197 -22.40 -4.00 -30.88
CA LEU A 197 -22.40 -5.24 -30.11
C LEU A 197 -23.41 -6.26 -30.65
N ILE A 198 -24.63 -5.83 -30.98
CA ILE A 198 -25.66 -6.73 -31.53
C ILE A 198 -25.22 -7.31 -32.88
N GLU A 199 -24.60 -6.51 -33.74
CA GLU A 199 -24.05 -6.95 -35.03
C GLU A 199 -22.81 -7.85 -34.91
N ARG A 200 -21.95 -7.59 -33.91
CA ARG A 200 -20.69 -8.33 -33.69
C ARG A 200 -20.91 -9.77 -33.20
N TYR A 201 -22.02 -10.04 -32.52
CA TYR A 201 -22.25 -11.32 -31.84
C TYR A 201 -23.48 -12.05 -32.39
N ALA A 202 -23.26 -13.15 -33.12
CA ALA A 202 -24.33 -13.88 -33.82
C ALA A 202 -25.51 -14.34 -32.94
N HIS A 203 -25.30 -14.63 -31.65
CA HIS A 203 -26.39 -14.97 -30.72
C HIS A 203 -27.28 -13.79 -30.34
N LEU A 204 -26.85 -12.56 -30.60
CA LEU A 204 -27.61 -11.33 -30.40
C LEU A 204 -28.49 -10.96 -31.62
N ASN A 205 -28.41 -11.68 -32.75
CA ASN A 205 -29.20 -11.38 -33.95
C ASN A 205 -30.71 -11.31 -33.67
N GLY A 206 -31.31 -10.12 -33.80
CA GLY A 206 -32.72 -9.87 -33.50
C GLY A 206 -33.03 -9.36 -32.08
N VAL A 207 -32.01 -9.12 -31.25
CA VAL A 207 -32.12 -8.33 -30.02
C VAL A 207 -32.39 -6.86 -30.39
N LYS A 208 -33.40 -6.23 -29.78
CA LYS A 208 -33.75 -4.82 -30.00
C LYS A 208 -33.57 -4.03 -28.70
N VAL A 209 -32.50 -3.25 -28.61
CA VAL A 209 -32.25 -2.32 -27.48
C VAL A 209 -32.64 -0.91 -27.93
N HIS A 210 -33.61 -0.29 -27.24
CA HIS A 210 -34.17 1.02 -27.61
C HIS A 210 -33.27 2.22 -27.21
N ASN A 211 -31.94 2.10 -27.35
CA ASN A 211 -30.96 3.09 -26.87
C ASN A 211 -29.96 3.46 -27.99
N TYR A 212 -30.38 4.37 -28.88
CA TYR A 212 -29.62 4.85 -30.04
C TYR A 212 -28.86 6.17 -29.80
N ASP A 213 -28.60 6.52 -28.53
CA ASP A 213 -27.88 7.74 -28.17
C ASP A 213 -26.39 7.61 -28.53
N THR A 214 -25.79 8.67 -29.08
CA THR A 214 -24.40 8.69 -29.57
C THR A 214 -23.43 9.34 -28.58
N LYS A 215 -23.92 9.86 -27.44
CA LYS A 215 -23.07 10.44 -26.38
C LYS A 215 -22.13 9.40 -25.78
N ALA A 216 -20.90 9.78 -25.46
CA ALA A 216 -19.91 8.90 -24.85
C ALA A 216 -20.29 8.42 -23.42
N SER A 217 -21.06 9.22 -22.67
CA SER A 217 -21.60 8.85 -21.36
C SER A 217 -23.12 8.97 -21.35
N LEU A 218 -23.79 7.97 -20.77
CA LEU A 218 -25.23 7.82 -20.72
C LEU A 218 -25.71 7.91 -19.26
N PRO A 219 -26.43 8.97 -18.85
CA PRO A 219 -26.90 9.12 -17.49
C PRO A 219 -28.09 8.18 -17.21
N VAL A 220 -28.06 7.53 -16.05
CA VAL A 220 -29.13 6.69 -15.50
C VAL A 220 -29.89 7.49 -14.45
N HIS A 221 -31.21 7.59 -14.61
CA HIS A 221 -32.07 8.39 -13.74
C HIS A 221 -32.97 7.56 -12.81
N PHE A 222 -33.04 6.25 -13.04
CA PHE A 222 -33.86 5.30 -12.27
C PHE A 222 -33.08 3.99 -11.99
N VAL A 223 -33.33 3.35 -10.85
CA VAL A 223 -32.85 1.99 -10.53
C VAL A 223 -34.04 1.13 -10.15
N LEU A 224 -34.17 -0.01 -10.82
CA LEU A 224 -35.16 -1.05 -10.55
C LEU A 224 -34.57 -2.06 -9.57
N GLY A 225 -35.26 -2.26 -8.44
CA GLY A 225 -34.90 -3.24 -7.42
C GLY A 225 -35.17 -4.68 -7.82
N SER A 226 -34.77 -5.62 -6.96
CA SER A 226 -34.93 -7.07 -7.15
C SER A 226 -36.40 -7.49 -7.28
N TRP A 227 -37.30 -6.82 -6.54
CA TRP A 227 -38.75 -7.06 -6.58
C TRP A 227 -39.36 -6.63 -7.91
N GLU A 228 -39.06 -5.41 -8.38
CA GLU A 228 -39.52 -4.94 -9.69
C GLU A 228 -38.94 -5.79 -10.82
N TYR A 229 -37.64 -6.15 -10.75
CA TYR A 229 -36.99 -7.01 -11.73
C TYR A 229 -37.70 -8.37 -11.88
N ALA A 230 -38.09 -9.00 -10.77
CA ALA A 230 -38.84 -10.26 -10.80
C ALA A 230 -40.20 -10.14 -11.52
N ARG A 231 -40.88 -8.98 -11.42
CA ARG A 231 -42.19 -8.73 -12.06
C ARG A 231 -42.10 -8.44 -13.57
N ILE A 232 -40.96 -7.93 -14.04
CA ILE A 232 -40.72 -7.60 -15.46
C ILE A 232 -39.96 -8.68 -16.24
N LYS A 233 -39.45 -9.71 -15.56
CA LYS A 233 -38.82 -10.85 -16.21
C LYS A 233 -39.83 -11.57 -17.12
N THR A 234 -39.37 -12.08 -18.26
CA THR A 234 -40.20 -12.87 -19.19
C THR A 234 -39.74 -14.33 -19.16
N GLU A 235 -40.55 -15.23 -19.71
CA GLU A 235 -40.20 -16.65 -19.90
C GLU A 235 -39.15 -16.87 -21.01
N THR A 236 -38.83 -15.81 -21.76
CA THR A 236 -37.82 -15.83 -22.82
C THR A 236 -36.46 -16.21 -22.25
N LYS A 237 -35.91 -17.34 -22.71
CA LYS A 237 -34.56 -17.77 -22.33
C LYS A 237 -33.53 -16.67 -22.68
N PRO A 238 -32.65 -16.26 -21.75
CA PRO A 238 -31.59 -15.31 -22.06
C PRO A 238 -30.71 -15.83 -23.20
N ARG A 239 -30.31 -14.93 -24.10
CA ARG A 239 -29.40 -15.22 -25.21
C ARG A 239 -27.98 -15.14 -24.69
N ILE A 240 -27.41 -16.32 -24.43
CA ILE A 240 -26.08 -16.50 -23.85
C ILE A 240 -25.12 -16.93 -24.96
N GLY A 241 -24.01 -16.20 -25.12
CA GLY A 241 -22.95 -16.53 -26.06
C GLY A 241 -21.93 -17.52 -25.49
N LYS A 242 -20.71 -17.46 -26.02
CA LYS A 242 -19.56 -18.19 -25.47
C LYS A 242 -19.08 -17.55 -24.16
N GLU A 243 -18.17 -18.21 -23.45
CA GLU A 243 -17.54 -17.62 -22.26
C GLU A 243 -16.85 -16.29 -22.64
N ASN A 244 -17.16 -15.20 -21.91
CA ASN A 244 -16.76 -13.81 -22.16
C ASN A 244 -17.60 -13.02 -23.17
N ASP A 245 -18.59 -13.63 -23.84
CA ASP A 245 -19.54 -12.91 -24.70
C ASP A 245 -20.63 -12.20 -23.87
N PRO A 246 -21.19 -11.07 -24.35
CA PRO A 246 -22.34 -10.42 -23.72
C PRO A 246 -23.59 -11.31 -23.70
N ILE A 247 -24.35 -11.22 -22.61
CA ILE A 247 -25.65 -11.88 -22.45
C ILE A 247 -26.75 -10.86 -22.71
N ALA A 248 -27.78 -11.23 -23.47
CA ALA A 248 -29.00 -10.43 -23.63
C ALA A 248 -30.20 -11.10 -22.97
N GLU A 249 -31.01 -10.32 -22.26
CA GLU A 249 -32.24 -10.80 -21.61
C GLU A 249 -33.41 -9.89 -21.97
N LEU A 250 -34.57 -10.49 -22.25
CA LEU A 250 -35.81 -9.79 -22.58
C LEU A 250 -36.66 -9.59 -21.33
N THR A 251 -36.96 -8.34 -21.04
CA THR A 251 -37.93 -7.93 -20.02
C THR A 251 -39.20 -7.36 -20.67
N LYS A 252 -40.26 -7.15 -19.89
CA LYS A 252 -41.46 -6.42 -20.31
C LYS A 252 -41.20 -4.93 -20.64
N PHE A 253 -39.99 -4.42 -20.37
CA PHE A 253 -39.52 -3.10 -20.83
C PHE A 253 -38.55 -3.17 -22.02
N GLY A 254 -38.39 -4.35 -22.64
CA GLY A 254 -37.49 -4.59 -23.77
C GLY A 254 -36.20 -5.33 -23.39
N TRP A 255 -35.29 -5.44 -24.35
CA TRP A 255 -34.01 -6.12 -24.17
C TRP A 255 -32.98 -5.22 -23.47
N PHE A 256 -32.14 -5.83 -22.62
CA PHE A 256 -30.88 -5.23 -22.15
C PHE A 256 -29.71 -6.19 -22.39
N LEU A 257 -28.48 -5.66 -22.36
CA LEU A 257 -27.24 -6.44 -22.39
C LEU A 257 -26.54 -6.40 -21.02
N MET A 258 -25.87 -7.48 -20.63
CA MET A 258 -24.98 -7.52 -19.46
C MET A 258 -23.69 -8.33 -19.74
N SER A 259 -22.65 -8.08 -18.96
CA SER A 259 -21.37 -8.80 -19.04
C SER A 259 -21.46 -10.23 -18.49
N SER A 260 -20.70 -11.18 -19.03
CA SER A 260 -20.66 -12.55 -18.52
C SER A 260 -19.83 -12.70 -17.23
N GLY A 261 -20.36 -12.23 -16.10
CA GLY A 261 -20.11 -12.78 -14.75
C GLY A 261 -18.67 -12.83 -14.19
N LYS A 262 -17.66 -12.22 -14.83
CA LYS A 262 -16.34 -12.00 -14.20
C LYS A 262 -16.41 -10.77 -13.31
N GLU A 263 -15.92 -10.91 -12.08
CA GLU A 263 -15.73 -9.76 -11.17
C GLU A 263 -14.79 -8.75 -11.84
N PHE A 264 -15.30 -7.52 -12.02
CA PHE A 264 -14.51 -6.40 -12.49
C PHE A 264 -13.69 -5.86 -11.31
N ASP A 265 -12.38 -5.75 -11.54
CA ASP A 265 -11.34 -5.49 -10.53
C ASP A 265 -11.16 -6.58 -9.45
N LYS A 266 -9.92 -7.06 -9.31
CA LYS A 266 -9.53 -8.02 -8.26
C LYS A 266 -9.18 -7.35 -6.92
N ASN A 267 -9.10 -6.02 -6.88
CA ASN A 267 -8.64 -5.27 -5.72
C ASN A 267 -9.79 -4.65 -4.87
N THR A 268 -11.03 -4.58 -5.37
CA THR A 268 -12.08 -3.80 -4.70
C THR A 268 -13.37 -4.61 -4.42
N MET A 269 -13.44 -5.22 -3.23
CA MET A 269 -14.66 -5.82 -2.68
C MET A 269 -15.27 -4.90 -1.62
N LEU A 270 -16.43 -4.28 -1.90
CA LEU A 270 -17.12 -3.40 -0.96
C LEU A 270 -18.11 -4.18 -0.07
N LEU A 271 -17.70 -4.45 1.17
CA LEU A 271 -18.55 -5.02 2.23
C LEU A 271 -19.06 -3.93 3.16
N THR A 272 -20.34 -3.95 3.53
CA THR A 272 -20.93 -3.05 4.54
C THR A 272 -20.30 -3.24 5.92
N GLN A 273 -19.21 -2.53 6.15
CA GLN A 273 -18.61 -2.28 7.46
C GLN A 273 -19.51 -1.27 8.25
N THR A 274 -19.36 -1.16 9.57
CA THR A 274 -20.27 -0.37 10.43
C THR A 274 -19.52 0.70 11.24
N SER A 275 -20.26 1.51 12.01
CA SER A 275 -19.75 2.61 12.85
C SER A 275 -18.88 2.19 14.04
N GLN A 276 -18.22 1.04 13.94
CA GLN A 276 -17.23 0.56 14.90
C GLN A 276 -15.86 1.22 14.67
N SER A 277 -15.68 1.97 13.56
CA SER A 277 -14.38 2.44 13.06
C SER A 277 -13.55 3.21 14.06
N ASP A 278 -14.10 4.11 14.86
CA ASP A 278 -13.26 5.03 15.65
C ASP A 278 -12.79 4.37 16.95
N TYR A 279 -13.67 3.58 17.58
CA TYR A 279 -13.29 2.68 18.67
C TYR A 279 -12.38 1.54 18.19
N GLU A 280 -12.63 0.98 17.00
CA GLU A 280 -11.72 0.01 16.39
C GLU A 280 -10.41 0.63 15.96
N ASN A 281 -10.35 1.91 15.56
CA ASN A 281 -9.10 2.60 15.24
C ASN A 281 -8.30 2.86 16.53
N LEU A 282 -8.96 3.27 17.62
CA LEU A 282 -8.35 3.31 18.95
C LEU A 282 -7.82 1.94 19.39
N CYS A 283 -8.59 0.86 19.18
CA CYS A 283 -8.17 -0.52 19.45
C CYS A 283 -7.22 -1.12 18.39
N ARG A 284 -7.06 -0.49 17.22
CA ARG A 284 -6.11 -0.84 16.15
C ARG A 284 -4.75 -0.23 16.42
N LEU A 285 -4.69 0.95 17.03
CA LEU A 285 -3.45 1.49 17.60
C LEU A 285 -2.89 0.55 18.70
N ASP A 286 -3.77 -0.17 19.42
CA ASP A 286 -3.40 -1.26 20.33
C ASP A 286 -3.03 -2.61 19.63
N LEU A 287 -2.86 -2.67 18.30
CA LEU A 287 -2.54 -3.94 17.61
C LEU A 287 -1.13 -4.49 17.93
N LEU A 288 -0.99 -5.78 17.64
CA LEU A 288 0.16 -6.61 17.96
C LEU A 288 1.06 -6.71 16.74
N GLY A 289 2.28 -6.19 16.87
CA GLY A 289 3.22 -6.11 15.75
C GLY A 289 2.99 -4.89 14.86
N LEU A 290 3.40 -3.73 15.37
CA LEU A 290 4.32 -2.82 14.67
C LEU A 290 4.28 -2.91 13.14
N ARG A 291 3.38 -2.16 12.47
CA ARG A 291 3.38 -2.01 11.00
C ARG A 291 2.45 -0.87 10.58
N ASP A 292 3.02 0.26 10.20
CA ASP A 292 2.46 1.03 9.08
C ASP A 292 2.76 0.22 7.82
N VAL A 293 1.86 -0.70 7.45
CA VAL A 293 1.84 -1.17 6.06
C VAL A 293 1.20 -0.04 5.27
N THR A 294 2.02 0.73 4.56
CA THR A 294 1.49 1.40 3.37
C THR A 294 1.06 0.31 2.41
N ASP A 295 -0.24 0.21 2.15
CA ASP A 295 -0.69 -0.48 0.95
C ASP A 295 0.05 0.16 -0.25
N HIS A 296 0.44 -0.68 -1.21
CA HIS A 296 1.25 -0.38 -2.41
C HIS A 296 2.78 -0.39 -2.22
N ASP A 297 3.46 -1.15 -3.09
CA ASP A 297 4.91 -1.16 -3.27
C ASP A 297 5.44 0.23 -3.71
N GLN A 298 5.75 1.11 -2.75
CA GLN A 298 6.38 2.41 -3.02
C GLN A 298 7.91 2.34 -3.20
N SER A 299 8.47 1.16 -3.43
CA SER A 299 9.91 1.00 -3.72
C SER A 299 10.34 1.82 -4.94
N ILE A 300 9.49 1.89 -5.97
CA ILE A 300 9.74 2.69 -7.18
C ILE A 300 9.97 4.18 -6.85
N VAL A 301 9.22 4.73 -5.89
CA VAL A 301 9.39 6.14 -5.45
C VAL A 301 10.75 6.35 -4.78
N PHE A 302 11.26 5.32 -4.11
CA PHE A 302 12.58 5.36 -3.48
C PHE A 302 13.72 5.18 -4.49
N ASP A 303 13.56 4.30 -5.47
CA ASP A 303 14.52 4.10 -6.55
C ASP A 303 14.63 5.39 -7.39
N GLU A 304 13.50 6.00 -7.79
CA GLU A 304 13.47 7.31 -8.46
C GLU A 304 14.10 8.44 -7.63
N PHE A 305 13.95 8.40 -6.30
CA PHE A 305 14.61 9.35 -5.39
C PHE A 305 16.13 9.14 -5.41
N LYS A 306 16.62 7.90 -5.33
CA LYS A 306 18.06 7.58 -5.40
C LYS A 306 18.69 8.01 -6.73
N GLU A 307 17.98 7.88 -7.85
CA GLU A 307 18.44 8.34 -9.17
C GLU A 307 18.53 9.87 -9.28
N ARG A 308 17.67 10.62 -8.58
CA ARG A 308 17.62 12.10 -8.61
C ARG A 308 18.41 12.77 -7.50
N LEU A 309 18.85 12.01 -6.49
CA LEU A 309 19.63 12.51 -5.37
C LEU A 309 21.05 12.84 -5.81
N THR A 310 21.45 14.10 -5.68
CA THR A 310 22.81 14.57 -5.94
C THR A 310 23.51 14.96 -4.64
N ARG A 311 24.83 14.80 -4.59
CA ARG A 311 25.69 15.27 -3.49
C ARG A 311 26.70 16.26 -4.03
N SER A 312 26.89 17.38 -3.35
CA SER A 312 27.84 18.42 -3.75
C SER A 312 29.28 18.09 -3.30
N PRO A 313 30.30 18.79 -3.83
CA PRO A 313 31.67 18.70 -3.34
C PRO A 313 31.83 19.14 -1.87
N GLU A 314 30.97 20.05 -1.40
CA GLU A 314 30.94 20.53 -0.01
C GLU A 314 30.11 19.62 0.93
N GLY A 315 29.59 18.51 0.39
CA GLY A 315 29.03 17.39 1.16
C GLY A 315 27.50 17.39 1.32
N TRP A 316 26.81 18.50 1.06
CA TRP A 316 25.34 18.60 1.17
C TRP A 316 24.63 17.85 0.04
N TYR A 317 23.36 17.48 0.28
CA TYR A 317 22.52 16.75 -0.66
C TYR A 317 21.43 17.63 -1.28
N GLU A 318 21.09 17.40 -2.55
CA GLU A 318 20.00 18.04 -3.27
C GLU A 318 19.10 17.02 -3.98
N THR A 319 17.79 17.27 -3.97
CA THR A 319 16.76 16.40 -4.56
C THR A 319 15.62 17.21 -5.20
N THR A 320 14.83 16.56 -6.05
CA THR A 320 13.54 17.06 -6.54
C THR A 320 12.38 16.66 -5.61
N LEU A 321 11.22 17.32 -5.75
CA LEU A 321 9.97 16.90 -5.10
C LEU A 321 9.37 15.64 -5.77
N PRO A 322 8.87 14.64 -5.02
CA PRO A 322 8.33 13.40 -5.58
C PRO A 322 6.88 13.58 -6.05
N TRP A 323 6.67 14.18 -7.23
CA TRP A 323 5.34 14.40 -7.83
C TRP A 323 4.64 13.09 -8.21
N LYS A 324 3.32 13.00 -7.98
CA LYS A 324 2.50 11.89 -8.50
C LYS A 324 2.26 12.07 -10.00
N ALA A 325 2.57 11.06 -10.82
CA ALA A 325 2.46 11.15 -12.28
C ALA A 325 1.08 11.60 -12.79
N ASN A 326 0.00 11.23 -12.08
CA ASN A 326 -1.39 11.56 -12.42
C ASN A 326 -2.03 12.55 -11.42
N HIS A 327 -1.27 13.49 -10.84
CA HIS A 327 -1.86 14.48 -9.94
C HIS A 327 -2.82 15.44 -10.67
N PRO A 328 -3.94 15.86 -10.06
CA PRO A 328 -4.80 16.90 -10.62
C PRO A 328 -4.03 18.24 -10.77
N PRO A 329 -4.44 19.15 -11.68
CA PRO A 329 -3.80 20.45 -11.83
C PRO A 329 -3.73 21.21 -10.50
N LEU A 330 -2.52 21.58 -10.08
CA LEU A 330 -2.27 22.29 -8.83
C LEU A 330 -2.51 23.81 -9.05
N PRO A 331 -3.52 24.43 -8.44
CA PRO A 331 -3.69 25.89 -8.50
C PRO A 331 -2.73 26.59 -7.54
N SER A 332 -2.27 27.79 -7.88
CA SER A 332 -1.18 28.45 -7.15
C SER A 332 -1.47 28.85 -5.70
N ASN A 333 -2.74 28.87 -5.26
CA ASN A 333 -3.13 29.29 -3.89
C ASN A 333 -2.68 30.73 -3.49
N LYS A 334 -2.39 31.60 -4.47
CA LYS A 334 -1.90 32.97 -4.23
C LYS A 334 -2.82 33.79 -3.32
N ASP A 335 -4.12 33.85 -3.66
CA ASP A 335 -5.12 34.60 -2.89
C ASP A 335 -5.36 34.02 -1.49
N GLY A 336 -5.34 32.69 -1.38
CA GLY A 336 -5.49 31.97 -0.11
C GLY A 336 -4.32 32.25 0.85
N SER A 337 -3.10 32.31 0.29
CA SER A 337 -1.89 32.73 1.02
C SER A 337 -1.98 34.19 1.49
N LEU A 338 -2.33 35.14 0.61
CA LEU A 338 -2.46 36.56 0.96
C LEU A 338 -3.54 36.83 2.03
N LYS A 339 -4.73 36.25 1.90
CA LYS A 339 -5.81 36.36 2.90
C LYS A 339 -5.39 35.88 4.29
N ARG A 340 -4.59 34.81 4.34
CA ARG A 340 -4.03 34.28 5.60
C ARG A 340 -2.92 35.17 6.14
N LEU A 341 -2.04 35.72 5.30
CA LEU A 341 -1.01 36.69 5.70
C LEU A 341 -1.62 37.95 6.36
N HIS A 342 -2.67 38.55 5.80
CA HIS A 342 -3.36 39.69 6.43
C HIS A 342 -3.94 39.34 7.81
N SER A 343 -4.40 38.11 8.02
CA SER A 343 -4.93 37.66 9.30
C SER A 343 -3.81 37.32 10.29
N LEU A 344 -2.68 36.79 9.81
CA LEU A 344 -1.47 36.56 10.59
C LEU A 344 -0.88 37.88 11.09
N ASN A 345 -0.68 38.88 10.23
CA ASN A 345 -0.09 40.16 10.63
C ASN A 345 -0.92 40.87 11.71
N ARG A 346 -2.26 40.90 11.56
CA ARG A 346 -3.17 41.42 12.60
C ARG A 346 -3.06 40.65 13.92
N LYS A 347 -2.80 39.34 13.87
CA LYS A 347 -2.60 38.50 15.06
C LYS A 347 -1.25 38.80 15.72
N LEU A 348 -0.17 38.80 14.96
CA LEU A 348 1.20 39.09 15.45
C LEU A 348 1.30 40.47 16.08
N GLN A 349 0.67 41.49 15.49
CA GLN A 349 0.57 42.83 16.07
C GLN A 349 -0.18 42.84 17.40
N ARG A 350 -1.34 42.17 17.47
CA ARG A 350 -2.14 42.08 18.71
C ARG A 350 -1.42 41.34 19.84
N GLU A 351 -0.62 40.33 19.49
CA GLU A 351 0.12 39.50 20.46
C GLU A 351 1.52 40.04 20.77
N GLY A 352 1.97 41.13 20.12
CA GLY A 352 3.31 41.71 20.31
C GLY A 352 4.46 40.88 19.72
N LEU A 353 4.16 39.93 18.83
CA LEU A 353 5.10 38.90 18.35
C LEU A 353 5.73 39.21 16.97
N THR A 354 5.47 40.39 16.41
CA THR A 354 5.90 40.78 15.06
C THR A 354 7.42 40.75 14.88
N GLU A 355 8.19 41.28 15.85
CA GLU A 355 9.66 41.35 15.72
C GLU A 355 10.34 39.98 15.86
N GLU A 356 9.91 39.12 16.80
CA GLU A 356 10.41 37.74 16.90
C GLU A 356 10.11 36.96 15.61
N TYR A 357 8.92 37.16 15.03
CA TYR A 357 8.54 36.54 13.76
C TYR A 357 9.40 37.02 12.57
N ASN A 358 9.63 38.34 12.49
CA ASN A 358 10.44 38.95 11.45
C ASN A 358 11.92 38.56 11.56
N ALA A 359 12.45 38.40 12.77
CA ALA A 359 13.81 37.94 13.02
C ALA A 359 14.03 36.53 12.42
N ILE A 360 13.10 35.59 12.63
CA ILE A 360 13.19 34.22 12.09
C ILE A 360 13.21 34.21 10.55
N ILE A 361 12.40 35.04 9.88
CA ILE A 361 12.42 35.13 8.41
C ILE A 361 13.73 35.73 7.91
N LYS A 362 14.27 36.76 8.59
CA LYS A 362 15.58 37.36 8.26
C LYS A 362 16.74 36.38 8.48
N GLU A 363 16.70 35.58 9.55
CA GLU A 363 17.66 34.50 9.82
C GLU A 363 17.63 33.47 8.68
N GLN A 364 16.45 32.99 8.29
CA GLN A 364 16.30 32.05 7.17
C GLN A 364 16.81 32.62 5.84
N LEU A 365 16.65 33.93 5.60
CA LEU A 365 17.20 34.58 4.42
C LEU A 365 18.73 34.66 4.46
N ALA A 366 19.32 35.01 5.60
CA ALA A 366 20.76 35.08 5.80
C ALA A 366 21.44 33.70 5.72
N GLU A 367 20.80 32.64 6.21
CA GLU A 367 21.25 31.25 6.06
C GLU A 367 21.04 30.67 4.65
N GLY A 368 20.47 31.43 3.71
CA GLY A 368 20.12 30.94 2.38
C GLY A 368 19.12 29.77 2.42
N VAL A 369 18.22 29.75 3.41
CA VAL A 369 17.12 28.77 3.53
C VAL A 369 15.93 29.16 2.66
N ILE A 370 15.75 30.46 2.51
CA ILE A 370 14.80 31.07 1.59
C ILE A 370 15.56 32.05 0.69
N GLU A 371 15.05 32.24 -0.52
CA GLU A 371 15.54 33.24 -1.47
C GLU A 371 14.36 34.06 -2.01
N LYS A 372 14.62 35.28 -2.49
CA LYS A 372 13.58 36.12 -3.09
C LYS A 372 13.09 35.46 -4.38
N ALA A 373 11.78 35.24 -4.50
CA ALA A 373 11.24 34.50 -5.64
C ALA A 373 11.32 35.34 -6.93
N PRO A 374 11.66 34.74 -8.09
CA PRO A 374 11.69 35.48 -9.35
C PRO A 374 10.27 35.93 -9.75
N PRO A 375 10.12 37.13 -10.36
CA PRO A 375 8.82 37.72 -10.65
C PRO A 375 7.99 36.92 -11.67
N VAL A 376 8.66 36.16 -12.53
CA VAL A 376 8.06 35.15 -13.41
C VAL A 376 8.43 33.78 -12.87
N SER A 377 7.44 32.91 -12.69
CA SER A 377 7.67 31.51 -12.33
C SER A 377 8.20 30.73 -13.54
N GLN A 378 9.21 29.90 -13.33
CA GLN A 378 9.82 29.07 -14.38
C GLN A 378 9.26 27.63 -14.37
N SER A 379 8.46 27.27 -13.37
CA SER A 379 7.88 25.94 -13.21
C SER A 379 6.53 25.97 -12.47
N LYS A 380 6.15 24.88 -11.77
CA LYS A 380 4.86 24.77 -11.08
C LYS A 380 4.82 25.73 -9.89
N GLU A 381 4.09 26.83 -10.02
CA GLU A 381 3.98 27.84 -8.97
C GLU A 381 2.95 27.48 -7.89
N PHE A 382 3.36 27.49 -6.61
CA PHE A 382 2.44 27.32 -5.47
C PHE A 382 2.86 28.14 -4.24
N TYR A 383 1.88 28.82 -3.64
CA TYR A 383 2.05 29.69 -2.48
C TYR A 383 1.55 29.03 -1.20
N ILE A 384 2.49 28.68 -0.31
CA ILE A 384 2.23 28.04 0.97
C ILE A 384 1.88 29.11 2.01
N PRO A 385 0.73 29.01 2.72
CA PRO A 385 0.41 29.87 3.84
C PRO A 385 1.15 29.42 5.11
N HIS A 386 1.50 30.36 5.98
CA HIS A 386 2.24 30.08 7.22
C HIS A 386 1.57 30.68 8.45
N LYS A 387 2.02 30.26 9.64
CA LYS A 387 1.59 30.79 10.94
C LYS A 387 2.67 30.62 12.00
N GLY A 388 2.72 31.54 12.97
CA GLY A 388 3.53 31.39 14.18
C GLY A 388 2.84 30.49 15.22
N VAL A 389 3.63 29.65 15.88
CA VAL A 389 3.23 28.86 17.06
C VAL A 389 4.24 29.08 18.17
N VAL A 390 3.78 29.60 19.30
CA VAL A 390 4.62 29.82 20.49
C VAL A 390 4.56 28.61 21.41
N ARG A 391 5.73 28.07 21.75
CA ARG A 391 5.94 27.01 22.74
C ARG A 391 6.76 27.59 23.90
N LYS A 392 6.07 28.07 24.94
CA LYS A 392 6.72 28.69 26.12
C LYS A 392 7.70 27.76 26.85
N THR A 393 7.53 26.44 26.70
CA THR A 393 8.34 25.37 27.30
C THR A 393 9.44 24.83 26.39
N ALA A 394 9.70 25.43 25.22
CA ALA A 394 10.78 25.00 24.33
C ALA A 394 12.13 25.58 24.79
N GLU A 395 13.16 24.73 24.85
CA GLU A 395 14.52 25.09 25.30
C GLU A 395 15.21 26.13 24.42
N THR A 396 15.05 26.04 23.08
CA THR A 396 15.79 26.89 22.13
C THR A 396 14.94 28.05 21.59
N THR A 397 13.88 27.75 20.84
CA THR A 397 13.12 28.76 20.09
C THR A 397 11.67 28.76 20.57
N LYS A 398 11.27 29.85 21.22
CA LYS A 398 9.92 30.01 21.77
C LYS A 398 8.89 30.15 20.66
N MET A 399 9.16 30.93 19.61
CA MET A 399 8.38 30.93 18.37
C MET A 399 8.87 29.88 17.35
N ARG A 400 7.95 29.19 16.66
CA ARG A 400 8.24 28.42 15.43
C ARG A 400 7.26 28.80 14.33
N ILE A 401 7.76 28.94 13.10
CA ILE A 401 6.93 29.16 11.91
C ILE A 401 6.54 27.81 11.31
N ILE A 402 5.23 27.60 11.07
CA ILE A 402 4.69 26.39 10.46
C ILE A 402 4.09 26.74 9.09
N TYR A 403 4.49 25.99 8.07
CA TYR A 403 4.05 26.14 6.69
C TYR A 403 3.00 25.08 6.34
N GLY A 404 1.81 25.52 5.91
CA GLY A 404 0.65 24.67 5.68
C GLY A 404 0.53 24.17 4.24
N ALA A 405 1.39 23.23 3.82
CA ALA A 405 1.36 22.69 2.46
C ALA A 405 0.10 21.86 2.12
N SER A 406 -0.64 21.40 3.13
CA SER A 406 -1.99 20.80 2.97
C SER A 406 -3.12 21.83 2.83
N ALA A 407 -2.82 23.12 2.62
CA ALA A 407 -3.83 24.14 2.40
C ALA A 407 -4.26 24.19 0.92
N PRO A 408 -5.50 23.83 0.56
CA PRO A 408 -5.98 23.97 -0.81
C PRO A 408 -6.36 25.44 -1.10
N ALA A 409 -6.41 25.80 -2.39
CA ALA A 409 -6.80 27.14 -2.84
C ALA A 409 -8.31 27.40 -2.67
N THR A 410 -9.11 26.39 -2.99
CA THR A 410 -10.56 26.30 -2.80
C THR A 410 -10.92 24.92 -2.21
N PRO A 411 -12.10 24.73 -1.58
CA PRO A 411 -12.48 23.45 -0.97
C PRO A 411 -12.46 22.24 -1.93
N ASP A 412 -12.67 22.46 -3.23
CA ASP A 412 -12.70 21.41 -4.26
C ASP A 412 -11.35 21.24 -5.00
N SER A 413 -10.32 21.98 -4.62
CA SER A 413 -8.98 21.94 -5.26
C SER A 413 -7.97 21.11 -4.48
N PRO A 414 -6.97 20.50 -5.15
CA PRO A 414 -5.88 19.81 -4.47
C PRO A 414 -4.97 20.80 -3.73
N SER A 415 -4.40 20.35 -2.61
CA SER A 415 -3.24 20.98 -1.97
C SER A 415 -1.92 20.47 -2.57
N LEU A 416 -0.80 21.12 -2.24
CA LEU A 416 0.52 20.65 -2.66
C LEU A 416 0.80 19.22 -2.17
N ASN A 417 0.43 18.91 -0.93
CA ASN A 417 0.59 17.57 -0.36
C ASN A 417 -0.26 16.49 -1.05
N ASP A 418 -1.40 16.86 -1.65
CA ASP A 418 -2.20 15.92 -2.44
C ASP A 418 -1.52 15.56 -3.78
N CYS A 419 -0.66 16.44 -4.30
CA CYS A 419 0.07 16.25 -5.55
C CYS A 419 1.42 15.51 -5.39
N LEU A 420 1.94 15.40 -4.17
CA LEU A 420 3.20 14.73 -3.86
C LEU A 420 2.98 13.31 -3.31
N HIS A 421 3.84 12.36 -3.69
CA HIS A 421 3.94 11.08 -3.00
C HIS A 421 4.50 11.32 -1.59
N PRO A 422 3.92 10.72 -0.52
CA PRO A 422 4.53 10.76 0.80
C PRO A 422 5.82 9.93 0.88
N GLY A 423 6.00 8.98 -0.04
CA GLY A 423 7.11 8.02 -0.04
C GLY A 423 6.88 6.85 0.92
N PRO A 424 7.73 5.80 0.85
CA PRO A 424 7.74 4.73 1.84
C PRO A 424 8.16 5.24 3.23
N ALA A 425 7.62 4.59 4.26
CA ALA A 425 8.01 4.83 5.65
C ALA A 425 9.40 4.22 5.93
N LEU A 426 10.45 5.01 5.72
CA LEU A 426 11.85 4.63 5.99
C LEU A 426 12.27 4.85 7.45
N GLN A 427 11.49 5.61 8.22
CA GLN A 427 11.78 5.89 9.62
C GLN A 427 11.68 4.62 10.49
N ASN A 428 12.61 4.46 11.43
CA ASN A 428 12.50 3.48 12.50
C ASN A 428 11.25 3.74 13.34
N ARG A 429 10.73 2.69 13.96
CA ARG A 429 9.56 2.82 14.82
C ARG A 429 9.97 3.41 16.16
N LEU A 430 9.20 4.38 16.64
CA LEU A 430 9.31 4.99 17.96
C LEU A 430 9.54 3.93 19.06
N TRP A 431 8.71 2.89 19.07
CA TRP A 431 8.78 1.80 20.04
C TRP A 431 10.08 1.00 19.95
N ASP A 432 10.56 0.71 18.74
CA ASP A 432 11.81 -0.03 18.52
C ASP A 432 12.98 0.75 19.14
N ILE A 433 13.03 2.07 18.96
CA ILE A 433 14.10 2.91 19.53
C ILE A 433 13.99 3.02 21.05
N LEU A 434 12.77 3.23 21.57
CA LEU A 434 12.53 3.30 23.02
C LEU A 434 12.83 1.99 23.76
N ILE A 435 12.80 0.85 23.07
CA ILE A 435 13.25 -0.44 23.59
C ILE A 435 14.77 -0.61 23.42
N GLN A 436 15.34 -0.31 22.23
CA GLN A 436 16.78 -0.50 21.97
C GLN A 436 17.63 0.28 22.98
N GLN A 437 17.24 1.53 23.27
CA GLN A 437 17.96 2.40 24.19
C GLN A 437 18.07 1.80 25.62
N ARG A 438 17.05 1.03 26.08
CA ARG A 438 17.09 0.34 27.39
C ARG A 438 18.21 -0.70 27.48
N GLY A 439 18.72 -1.19 26.34
CA GLY A 439 19.85 -2.12 26.30
C GLY A 439 21.22 -1.51 26.58
N TYR A 440 21.30 -0.17 26.72
CA TYR A 440 22.54 0.53 27.05
C TYR A 440 22.51 1.02 28.51
N PRO A 441 23.47 0.62 29.37
CA PRO A 441 23.67 1.28 30.66
C PRO A 441 24.01 2.75 30.48
N LEU A 442 24.88 3.11 29.53
CA LEU A 442 25.22 4.50 29.22
C LEU A 442 24.50 4.97 27.96
N LEU A 443 23.59 5.94 28.11
CA LEU A 443 22.81 6.51 27.02
C LEU A 443 23.49 7.75 26.43
N LEU A 444 23.38 7.91 25.11
CA LEU A 444 23.76 9.09 24.37
C LEU A 444 22.60 9.55 23.48
N VAL A 445 22.04 10.72 23.79
CA VAL A 445 21.02 11.37 22.97
C VAL A 445 21.66 12.57 22.27
N GLY A 446 21.34 12.76 20.99
CA GLY A 446 21.70 13.96 20.23
C GLY A 446 20.59 14.33 19.23
N ASP A 447 20.67 15.51 18.66
CA ASP A 447 19.70 16.08 17.70
C ASP A 447 20.44 16.43 16.39
N ILE A 448 19.80 16.27 15.23
CA ILE A 448 20.31 16.79 13.95
C ILE A 448 19.82 18.24 13.79
N LYS A 449 20.74 19.20 13.94
CA LYS A 449 20.44 20.64 13.87
C LYS A 449 19.75 21.02 12.56
N LYS A 450 18.49 21.46 12.66
CA LYS A 450 17.65 21.90 11.52
C LYS A 450 17.56 20.82 10.40
N ALA A 451 17.52 19.53 10.75
CA ALA A 451 17.68 18.37 9.84
C ALA A 451 17.09 18.52 8.42
N PHE A 452 15.78 18.74 8.29
CA PHE A 452 15.13 18.89 6.98
C PHE A 452 15.74 20.01 6.14
N LEU A 453 16.14 21.12 6.78
CA LEU A 453 16.76 22.26 6.10
C LEU A 453 18.18 21.97 5.61
N GLN A 454 18.84 20.86 5.99
CA GLN A 454 20.15 20.53 5.39
C GLN A 454 20.01 19.91 3.98
N ILE A 455 18.81 19.47 3.60
CA ILE A 455 18.52 18.88 2.29
C ILE A 455 18.03 19.98 1.34
N ARG A 456 18.74 20.20 0.23
CA ARG A 456 18.39 21.21 -0.78
C ARG A 456 17.33 20.71 -1.76
N ILE A 457 16.60 21.65 -2.32
CA ILE A 457 15.61 21.44 -3.39
C ILE A 457 16.19 22.02 -4.69
N HIS A 458 16.24 21.18 -5.72
CA HIS A 458 16.68 21.56 -7.06
C HIS A 458 15.91 22.79 -7.57
N GLU A 459 16.62 23.72 -8.22
CA GLU A 459 16.07 25.06 -8.54
C GLU A 459 14.74 25.02 -9.31
N SER A 460 14.60 24.06 -10.25
CA SER A 460 13.38 23.86 -11.03
C SER A 460 12.12 23.59 -10.20
N GLU A 461 12.24 23.14 -8.95
CA GLU A 461 11.11 22.78 -8.09
C GLU A 461 10.79 23.85 -7.04
N ARG A 462 11.66 24.85 -6.83
CA ARG A 462 11.53 25.83 -5.75
C ARG A 462 10.28 26.72 -5.87
N ASP A 463 9.78 26.96 -7.07
CA ASP A 463 8.57 27.76 -7.28
C ASP A 463 7.28 27.10 -6.72
N ALA A 464 7.30 25.80 -6.45
CA ALA A 464 6.22 25.10 -5.73
C ALA A 464 6.25 25.37 -4.21
N LEU A 465 7.28 26.04 -3.71
CA LEU A 465 7.54 26.32 -2.29
C LEU A 465 7.58 27.83 -2.00
N ARG A 466 6.82 28.64 -2.76
CA ARG A 466 6.71 30.09 -2.56
C ARG A 466 5.88 30.43 -1.33
N PHE A 467 6.11 31.59 -0.73
CA PHE A 467 5.24 32.18 0.29
C PHE A 467 5.35 33.70 0.29
N HIS A 468 4.31 34.37 0.79
CA HIS A 468 4.29 35.83 0.95
C HIS A 468 4.74 36.22 2.35
N TRP A 469 5.54 37.28 2.48
CA TRP A 469 5.88 37.91 3.76
C TRP A 469 5.67 39.43 3.67
N ARG A 470 5.37 40.05 4.81
CA ARG A 470 5.17 41.49 4.91
C ARG A 470 5.66 41.94 6.28
N PRO A 471 6.87 42.55 6.38
CA PRO A 471 7.51 42.84 7.67
C PRO A 471 6.71 43.80 8.55
N SER A 472 6.11 44.82 7.95
CA SER A 472 5.29 45.82 8.64
C SER A 472 4.03 46.16 7.84
N HIS A 473 3.07 46.81 8.47
CA HIS A 473 1.85 47.29 7.80
C HIS A 473 2.10 48.43 6.78
N LEU A 474 3.29 49.04 6.80
CA LEU A 474 3.74 50.07 5.86
C LEU A 474 4.59 49.51 4.72
N SER A 475 5.26 48.37 4.94
CA SER A 475 6.08 47.68 3.93
C SER A 475 5.21 47.06 2.84
N ASP A 476 5.74 46.87 1.64
CA ASP A 476 5.10 46.06 0.60
C ASP A 476 5.07 44.57 0.96
N VAL A 477 4.26 43.80 0.22
CA VAL A 477 4.24 42.34 0.30
C VAL A 477 5.34 41.78 -0.59
N GLU A 478 6.28 41.08 0.02
CA GLU A 478 7.36 40.39 -0.67
C GLU A 478 7.02 38.91 -0.89
N THR A 479 7.61 38.30 -1.92
CA THR A 479 7.51 36.85 -2.18
C THR A 479 8.88 36.18 -2.07
N TYR A 480 8.95 35.13 -1.26
CA TYR A 480 10.12 34.28 -1.09
C TYR A 480 9.80 32.85 -1.51
N ARG A 481 10.82 32.04 -1.77
CA ARG A 481 10.71 30.60 -2.02
C ARG A 481 11.77 29.83 -1.23
N PHE A 482 11.45 28.61 -0.81
CA PHE A 482 12.43 27.74 -0.12
C PHE A 482 13.46 27.16 -1.08
N THR A 483 14.71 27.11 -0.62
CA THR A 483 15.83 26.42 -1.28
C THR A 483 16.08 25.01 -0.73
N ARG A 484 15.41 24.64 0.37
CA ARG A 484 15.61 23.41 1.16
C ARG A 484 14.28 22.75 1.51
N VAL A 485 14.31 21.48 1.95
CA VAL A 485 13.13 20.72 2.36
C VAL A 485 12.51 21.35 3.62
N LEU A 486 11.32 21.93 3.48
CA LEU A 486 10.62 22.58 4.59
C LEU A 486 9.79 21.59 5.43
N LEU A 487 9.57 21.93 6.70
CA LEU A 487 8.69 21.16 7.59
C LEU A 487 7.21 21.43 7.23
N GLY A 488 6.48 20.38 6.87
CA GLY A 488 5.06 20.44 6.52
C GLY A 488 4.70 19.82 5.16
N LEU A 489 5.69 19.44 4.34
CA LEU A 489 5.44 18.62 3.16
C LEU A 489 5.21 17.16 3.57
N ALA A 490 4.26 16.48 2.91
CA ALA A 490 4.02 15.05 3.09
C ALA A 490 5.29 14.18 2.88
N PRO A 491 6.16 14.45 1.87
CA PRO A 491 7.41 13.71 1.70
C PRO A 491 8.58 14.10 2.63
N SER A 492 8.52 15.17 3.45
CA SER A 492 9.70 15.58 4.25
C SER A 492 10.29 14.45 5.11
N PRO A 493 9.49 13.61 5.80
CA PRO A 493 9.97 12.39 6.48
C PRO A 493 10.77 11.45 5.59
N PHE A 494 10.23 11.12 4.42
CA PHE A 494 10.82 10.21 3.45
C PHE A 494 12.12 10.77 2.86
N LEU A 495 12.15 12.07 2.51
CA LEU A 495 13.35 12.71 1.98
C LEU A 495 14.48 12.68 3.02
N LEU A 496 14.20 12.96 4.30
CA LEU A 496 15.21 12.86 5.36
C LEU A 496 15.70 11.41 5.54
N GLY A 497 14.79 10.46 5.70
CA GLY A 497 15.14 9.04 5.85
C GLY A 497 15.94 8.50 4.65
N GLY A 498 15.56 8.90 3.43
CA GLY A 498 16.23 8.48 2.20
C GLY A 498 17.63 9.05 2.04
N VAL A 499 17.85 10.33 2.39
CA VAL A 499 19.21 10.91 2.42
C VAL A 499 20.07 10.21 3.48
N LEU A 500 19.54 10.01 4.69
CA LEU A 500 20.26 9.31 5.76
C LEU A 500 20.64 7.88 5.37
N GLU A 501 19.74 7.13 4.71
CA GLU A 501 20.05 5.77 4.26
C GLU A 501 21.19 5.76 3.23
N CYS A 502 21.12 6.61 2.20
CA CYS A 502 22.14 6.69 1.15
C CYS A 502 23.50 7.14 1.70
N HIS A 503 23.49 8.07 2.64
CA HIS A 503 24.69 8.58 3.29
C HIS A 503 25.35 7.52 4.18
N LEU A 504 24.57 6.79 4.98
CA LEU A 504 25.07 5.67 5.79
C LEU A 504 25.60 4.51 4.92
N ASP A 505 25.05 4.29 3.73
CA ASP A 505 25.59 3.31 2.76
C ASP A 505 26.95 3.71 2.19
N ALA A 506 27.19 5.00 1.94
CA ALA A 506 28.49 5.50 1.50
C ALA A 506 29.58 5.23 2.56
N TRP A 507 29.24 5.41 3.85
CA TRP A 507 30.14 5.18 4.98
C TRP A 507 30.23 3.72 5.45
N ALA A 508 29.34 2.83 4.99
CA ALA A 508 29.28 1.43 5.42
C ALA A 508 30.56 0.64 5.11
N LYS A 509 31.38 1.07 4.13
CA LYS A 509 32.70 0.48 3.86
C LYS A 509 33.75 0.81 4.92
N LYS A 510 33.69 2.01 5.52
CA LYS A 510 34.65 2.47 6.53
C LYS A 510 34.24 2.04 7.94
N TYR A 511 32.96 2.20 8.28
CA TYR A 511 32.41 1.89 9.61
C TYR A 511 31.17 0.97 9.51
N PRO A 512 31.34 -0.31 9.13
CA PRO A 512 30.21 -1.22 8.84
C PRO A 512 29.35 -1.57 10.06
N LYS A 513 29.91 -1.54 11.27
CA LYS A 513 29.15 -1.83 12.51
C LYS A 513 28.37 -0.60 12.96
N GLU A 514 29.02 0.56 12.92
CA GLU A 514 28.53 1.82 13.46
C GLU A 514 27.44 2.41 12.55
N THR A 515 27.60 2.34 11.22
CA THR A 515 26.53 2.71 10.26
C THR A 515 25.28 1.83 10.39
N LYS A 516 25.45 0.53 10.66
CA LYS A 516 24.35 -0.41 10.92
C LYS A 516 23.65 -0.16 12.26
N HIS A 517 24.39 0.32 13.26
CA HIS A 517 23.87 0.79 14.55
C HIS A 517 23.10 2.11 14.39
N LEU A 518 23.74 3.14 13.82
CA LEU A 518 23.13 4.46 13.57
C LEU A 518 21.82 4.37 12.77
N ARG A 519 21.78 3.51 11.73
CA ARG A 519 20.56 3.25 10.95
C ARG A 519 19.35 2.83 11.81
N ARG A 520 19.56 2.28 13.01
CA ARG A 520 18.49 1.88 13.96
C ARG A 520 18.25 2.92 15.06
N SER A 521 19.27 3.70 15.40
CA SER A 521 19.23 4.70 16.48
C SER A 521 18.54 6.03 16.13
N PHE A 522 18.33 6.34 14.84
CA PHE A 522 17.66 7.58 14.43
C PHE A 522 16.13 7.48 14.42
N TYR A 523 15.46 8.40 15.11
CA TYR A 523 14.04 8.71 14.97
C TYR A 523 13.90 10.11 14.37
N PHE A 524 13.73 10.20 13.05
CA PHE A 524 13.80 11.47 12.30
C PHE A 524 15.13 12.21 12.55
N ASP A 525 15.09 13.33 13.27
CA ASP A 525 16.20 14.18 13.68
C ASP A 525 16.82 13.77 15.03
N ASP A 526 16.11 13.02 15.89
CA ASP A 526 16.62 12.54 17.18
C ASP A 526 17.52 11.29 16.99
N LEU A 527 18.72 11.32 17.56
CA LEU A 527 19.66 10.19 17.66
C LEU A 527 19.67 9.61 19.07
N LEU A 528 19.19 8.37 19.25
CA LEU A 528 19.26 7.64 20.52
C LEU A 528 20.24 6.47 20.40
N SER A 529 21.47 6.72 20.87
CA SER A 529 22.61 5.80 20.87
C SER A 529 23.04 5.51 22.32
N GLY A 530 24.12 4.77 22.51
CA GLY A 530 24.64 4.44 23.85
C GLY A 530 25.81 3.46 23.80
N GLY A 531 26.22 2.95 24.94
CA GLY A 531 27.26 1.93 25.07
C GLY A 531 27.16 1.13 26.37
N GLN A 532 27.90 0.02 26.45
CA GLN A 532 28.08 -0.76 27.67
C GLN A 532 29.08 -0.07 28.63
N ASP A 533 30.03 0.68 28.09
CA ASP A 533 31.02 1.45 28.84
C ASP A 533 31.22 2.85 28.23
N VAL A 534 31.91 3.73 28.97
CA VAL A 534 32.15 5.14 28.60
C VAL A 534 32.98 5.26 27.31
N GLN A 535 33.94 4.35 27.10
CA GLN A 535 34.82 4.40 25.93
C GLN A 535 34.09 3.99 24.65
N GLN A 536 33.22 2.98 24.72
CA GLN A 536 32.33 2.59 23.63
C GLN A 536 31.34 3.70 23.30
N ALA A 537 30.70 4.30 24.31
CA ALA A 537 29.79 5.42 24.14
C ALA A 537 30.50 6.61 23.45
N ARG A 538 31.67 7.01 23.97
CA ARG A 538 32.51 8.06 23.38
C ARG A 538 32.87 7.78 21.92
N THR A 539 33.38 6.58 21.62
CA THR A 539 33.77 6.18 20.26
C THR A 539 32.56 6.26 19.31
N ARG A 540 31.38 5.83 19.76
CA ARG A 540 30.13 5.95 19.00
C ARG A 540 29.72 7.41 18.77
N LYS A 541 29.91 8.31 19.74
CA LYS A 541 29.70 9.77 19.57
C LYS A 541 30.63 10.34 18.51
N GLU A 542 31.93 10.08 18.63
CA GLU A 542 32.97 10.61 17.74
C GLU A 542 32.75 10.14 16.29
N VAL A 543 32.51 8.83 16.07
CA VAL A 543 32.21 8.27 14.74
C VAL A 543 30.88 8.78 14.18
N ALA A 544 29.83 8.93 15.01
CA ALA A 544 28.56 9.50 14.56
C ALA A 544 28.73 10.97 14.11
N THR A 545 29.49 11.77 14.87
CA THR A 545 29.81 13.14 14.50
C THR A 545 30.64 13.21 13.22
N GLU A 546 31.63 12.34 13.03
CA GLU A 546 32.42 12.26 11.79
C GLU A 546 31.53 11.98 10.57
N ILE A 547 30.73 10.91 10.63
CA ILE A 547 29.82 10.51 9.55
C ILE A 547 28.85 11.64 9.24
N MET A 548 28.15 12.19 10.24
CA MET A 548 27.05 13.13 9.97
C MET A 548 27.55 14.51 9.50
N ASN A 549 28.71 14.97 9.97
CA ASN A 549 29.31 16.22 9.50
C ASN A 549 29.74 16.18 8.02
N ASP A 550 30.15 15.02 7.48
CA ASP A 550 30.43 14.84 6.04
C ASP A 550 29.21 15.16 5.15
N ALA A 551 27.99 15.05 5.69
CA ALA A 551 26.74 15.41 5.01
C ALA A 551 26.17 16.79 5.42
N SER A 552 26.93 17.62 6.14
CA SER A 552 26.45 18.86 6.78
C SER A 552 25.33 18.65 7.82
N PHE A 553 25.12 17.43 8.33
CA PHE A 553 24.19 17.14 9.42
C PHE A 553 24.88 17.32 10.78
N GLU A 554 25.03 18.57 11.23
CA GLU A 554 25.61 18.90 12.53
C GLU A 554 24.82 18.25 13.69
N LEU A 555 25.45 17.32 14.41
CA LEU A 555 24.89 16.70 15.62
C LEU A 555 25.16 17.57 16.85
N HIS A 556 24.10 18.10 17.46
CA HIS A 556 24.15 19.00 18.64
C HIS A 556 23.26 18.50 19.79
N LYS A 557 23.18 19.29 20.88
CA LYS A 557 22.40 18.99 22.11
C LYS A 557 22.64 17.60 22.69
N TRP A 558 23.91 17.26 22.91
CA TRP A 558 24.27 15.98 23.49
C TRP A 558 23.81 15.85 24.95
N HIS A 559 23.10 14.77 25.26
CA HIS A 559 22.69 14.40 26.61
C HIS A 559 23.14 12.98 26.95
N SER A 560 23.42 12.75 28.23
CA SER A 560 23.83 11.45 28.77
C SER A 560 23.42 11.34 30.25
N ASN A 561 23.34 10.11 30.75
CA ASN A 561 23.19 9.75 32.17
C ASN A 561 24.52 9.60 32.92
N GLU A 562 25.64 9.99 32.32
CA GLU A 562 26.93 9.93 33.01
C GLU A 562 26.96 10.84 34.27
N PRO A 563 27.35 10.32 35.46
CA PRO A 563 27.33 11.09 36.71
C PRO A 563 28.14 12.39 36.67
N GLN A 564 27.58 13.47 37.24
CA GLN A 564 28.12 14.83 37.13
C GLN A 564 29.57 15.04 37.63
N ARG A 565 30.10 14.11 38.44
CA ARG A 565 31.44 14.21 39.06
C ARG A 565 32.56 13.61 38.20
N SER A 566 32.27 12.97 37.07
CA SER A 566 33.30 12.38 36.22
C SER A 566 34.08 13.44 35.42
N TYR A 567 35.30 13.08 35.02
CA TYR A 567 36.09 13.89 34.08
C TYR A 567 35.47 13.92 32.66
N ALA A 568 34.63 12.95 32.32
CA ALA A 568 34.08 12.79 30.98
C ALA A 568 32.88 13.70 30.66
N LYS A 569 32.17 14.27 31.66
CA LYS A 569 31.14 15.30 31.40
C LYS A 569 31.69 16.51 30.62
N LYS A 570 32.94 16.93 30.88
CA LYS A 570 33.62 18.00 30.11
C LYS A 570 33.84 17.64 28.63
N GLN A 571 33.99 16.35 28.32
CA GLN A 571 34.19 15.84 26.96
C GLN A 571 32.84 15.52 26.26
N LEU A 572 31.80 15.18 27.04
CA LEU A 572 30.46 14.88 26.51
C LEU A 572 29.56 16.11 26.31
N GLN A 573 29.83 17.24 26.98
CA GLN A 573 29.12 18.54 26.85
C GLN A 573 27.63 18.53 27.27
N ALA A 574 27.26 17.74 28.29
CA ALA A 574 25.85 17.56 28.69
C ALA A 574 25.33 18.63 29.69
N GLN A 575 24.14 19.18 29.40
CA GLN A 575 23.35 20.06 30.29
C GLN A 575 22.32 19.30 31.18
N SER A 576 21.77 19.98 32.19
CA SER A 576 21.15 19.47 33.44
C SER A 576 19.79 18.73 33.31
N SER A 577 19.08 18.53 34.43
CA SER A 577 18.75 17.19 34.96
C SER A 577 17.54 16.46 34.36
N GLU A 578 16.47 17.16 33.97
CA GLU A 578 15.30 16.53 33.31
C GLU A 578 15.35 16.71 31.78
N SER A 579 14.99 15.66 31.04
CA SER A 579 14.85 15.71 29.59
C SER A 579 13.77 14.73 29.10
N LYS A 580 13.55 14.65 27.78
CA LYS A 580 12.57 13.72 27.20
C LYS A 580 13.21 12.79 26.18
N LEU A 581 12.96 11.49 26.34
CA LEU A 581 13.28 10.47 25.35
C LEU A 581 12.07 10.27 24.45
N LEU A 582 12.09 10.91 23.27
CA LEU A 582 11.02 10.84 22.27
C LEU A 582 9.61 11.11 22.83
N GLY A 583 9.50 11.99 23.83
CA GLY A 583 8.26 12.37 24.52
C GLY A 583 8.08 11.79 25.93
N VAL A 584 8.74 10.67 26.27
CA VAL A 584 8.74 10.09 27.62
C VAL A 584 9.68 10.90 28.53
N LYS A 585 9.28 11.19 29.78
CA LYS A 585 10.14 11.91 30.74
C LYS A 585 11.31 11.00 31.16
N TRP A 586 12.53 11.54 31.19
CA TRP A 586 13.76 10.84 31.58
C TRP A 586 14.55 11.69 32.58
N ASN A 587 14.79 11.13 33.76
CA ASN A 587 15.73 11.64 34.75
C ASN A 587 17.11 11.04 34.46
N LYS A 588 18.09 11.90 34.18
CA LYS A 588 19.47 11.50 33.80
C LYS A 588 20.31 10.99 34.97
N GLU A 589 19.99 11.40 36.19
CA GLU A 589 20.84 11.16 37.37
C GLU A 589 20.51 9.82 38.04
N GLU A 590 19.22 9.53 38.21
CA GLU A 590 18.71 8.23 38.67
C GLU A 590 18.54 7.21 37.53
N ASP A 591 18.71 7.67 36.29
CA ASP A 591 18.49 6.94 35.05
C ASP A 591 17.14 6.20 34.96
N THR A 592 16.07 6.95 35.23
CA THR A 592 14.68 6.45 35.25
C THR A 592 13.83 7.09 34.17
N ILE A 593 12.85 6.34 33.67
CA ILE A 593 11.80 6.84 32.78
C ILE A 593 10.46 6.88 33.47
N THR A 594 9.65 7.87 33.10
CA THR A 594 8.43 8.23 33.81
C THR A 594 7.26 8.46 32.87
N VAL A 595 6.13 7.83 33.18
CA VAL A 595 4.81 8.08 32.58
C VAL A 595 4.04 9.05 33.48
N GLN A 596 3.50 10.12 32.89
CA GLN A 596 2.75 11.15 33.62
C GLN A 596 1.25 11.04 33.30
N PHE A 597 0.40 11.26 34.30
CA PHE A 597 -1.05 11.25 34.15
C PHE A 597 -1.58 12.71 34.19
N PRO A 598 -2.25 13.19 33.14
CA PRO A 598 -2.73 14.56 33.09
C PRO A 598 -4.03 14.72 33.90
N GLU A 599 -4.14 15.78 34.70
CA GLU A 599 -5.39 16.20 35.36
C GLU A 599 -6.42 16.72 34.35
N VAL A 600 -7.72 16.59 34.66
CA VAL A 600 -8.83 17.09 33.82
C VAL A 600 -9.85 17.87 34.66
N GLY A 601 -10.55 18.80 34.00
CA GLY A 601 -11.57 19.65 34.63
C GLY A 601 -12.81 18.89 35.12
N SER A 602 -13.56 19.53 36.03
CA SER A 602 -14.56 18.90 36.90
C SER A 602 -15.85 18.37 36.26
N LYS A 603 -16.07 18.53 34.94
CA LYS A 603 -17.31 18.12 34.24
C LYS A 603 -17.04 17.38 32.92
N PRO A 604 -16.53 16.14 32.97
CA PRO A 604 -16.11 15.41 31.78
C PRO A 604 -17.27 15.10 30.82
N THR A 605 -17.15 15.60 29.60
CA THR A 605 -17.83 15.12 28.39
C THR A 605 -17.17 13.85 27.86
N LYS A 606 -17.82 13.17 26.90
CA LYS A 606 -17.24 12.00 26.23
C LYS A 606 -15.94 12.34 25.50
N GLN A 607 -15.83 13.54 24.94
CA GLN A 607 -14.60 14.01 24.30
C GLN A 607 -13.46 14.22 25.31
N GLU A 608 -13.73 14.80 26.49
CA GLU A 608 -12.70 15.03 27.52
C GLU A 608 -12.19 13.73 28.15
N VAL A 609 -13.06 12.73 28.37
CA VAL A 609 -12.64 11.38 28.81
C VAL A 609 -11.67 10.77 27.79
N LEU A 610 -12.00 10.85 26.49
CA LEU A 610 -11.10 10.34 25.44
C LEU A 610 -9.80 11.14 25.37
N ALA A 611 -9.85 12.46 25.54
CA ALA A 611 -8.67 13.32 25.57
C ALA A 611 -7.73 12.97 26.74
N LYS A 612 -8.27 12.71 27.95
CA LYS A 612 -7.46 12.25 29.10
C LYS A 612 -6.72 10.97 28.76
N LEU A 613 -7.43 9.98 28.22
CA LEU A 613 -6.85 8.67 27.85
C LEU A 613 -5.81 8.79 26.73
N ALA A 614 -6.03 9.66 25.75
CA ALA A 614 -5.09 9.90 24.65
C ALA A 614 -3.85 10.70 25.08
N ASN A 615 -3.96 11.51 26.14
CA ASN A 615 -2.85 12.31 26.67
C ASN A 615 -1.94 11.52 27.64
N VAL A 616 -2.32 10.32 28.09
CA VAL A 616 -1.40 9.42 28.82
C VAL A 616 -0.41 8.83 27.83
N TYR A 617 0.77 9.45 27.75
CA TYR A 617 1.83 9.05 26.81
C TYR A 617 2.65 7.87 27.35
N ASP A 618 2.13 6.66 27.19
CA ASP A 618 2.77 5.40 27.60
C ASP A 618 3.09 4.50 26.38
N PRO A 619 4.14 4.82 25.60
CA PRO A 619 4.50 4.02 24.43
C PRO A 619 5.01 2.62 24.79
N LEU A 620 5.57 2.42 26.00
CA LEU A 620 6.12 1.14 26.45
C LEU A 620 5.07 0.25 27.16
N GLY A 621 3.90 0.79 27.48
CA GLY A 621 2.80 0.08 28.14
C GLY A 621 3.03 -0.20 29.64
N LEU A 622 3.88 0.59 30.30
CA LEU A 622 4.24 0.46 31.71
C LEU A 622 3.08 0.79 32.66
N ALA A 623 2.21 1.72 32.25
CA ALA A 623 0.98 2.11 32.92
C ALA A 623 -0.27 1.43 32.30
N SER A 624 -0.08 0.48 31.38
CA SER A 624 -1.19 -0.14 30.64
C SER A 624 -2.29 -0.78 31.52
N PRO A 625 -2.04 -1.31 32.74
CA PRO A 625 -3.11 -1.73 33.65
C PRO A 625 -4.03 -0.58 34.11
N SER A 626 -3.45 0.55 34.54
CA SER A 626 -4.21 1.73 34.97
C SER A 626 -4.98 2.36 33.79
N VAL A 627 -4.37 2.40 32.61
CA VAL A 627 -5.00 2.89 31.37
C VAL A 627 -6.14 1.96 30.91
N LEU A 628 -6.03 0.64 31.10
CA LEU A 628 -7.09 -0.30 30.75
C LEU A 628 -8.39 -0.02 31.53
N GLN A 629 -8.31 0.31 32.82
CA GLN A 629 -9.51 0.67 33.60
C GLN A 629 -10.22 1.88 33.00
N GLY A 630 -9.48 2.93 32.64
CA GLY A 630 -10.03 4.09 31.94
C GLY A 630 -10.64 3.73 30.57
N LYS A 631 -9.98 2.86 29.79
CA LYS A 631 -10.54 2.30 28.54
C LYS A 631 -11.86 1.53 28.77
N GLN A 632 -11.99 0.78 29.89
CA GLN A 632 -13.24 0.09 30.24
C GLN A 632 -14.37 1.07 30.57
N ILE A 633 -14.09 2.14 31.31
CA ILE A 633 -15.05 3.21 31.61
C ILE A 633 -15.49 3.90 30.31
N PHE A 634 -14.56 4.24 29.42
CA PHE A 634 -14.86 4.83 28.12
C PHE A 634 -15.71 3.91 27.23
N ARG A 635 -15.49 2.59 27.29
CA ARG A 635 -16.33 1.59 26.62
C ARG A 635 -17.78 1.66 27.12
N ARG A 636 -17.99 1.76 28.44
CA ARG A 636 -19.33 1.92 29.04
C ARG A 636 -20.01 3.23 28.61
N ILE A 637 -19.27 4.33 28.53
CA ILE A 637 -19.76 5.63 28.01
C ILE A 637 -20.17 5.51 26.54
N CYS A 638 -19.42 4.76 25.72
CA CYS A 638 -19.77 4.51 24.32
C CYS A 638 -21.00 3.59 24.18
N ASP A 639 -21.08 2.52 24.97
CA ASP A 639 -22.23 1.60 24.99
C ASP A 639 -23.52 2.32 25.47
N ALA A 640 -23.39 3.37 26.30
CA ALA A 640 -24.48 4.28 26.71
C ALA A 640 -24.93 5.29 25.62
N LYS A 641 -24.30 5.30 24.43
CA LYS A 641 -24.67 6.09 23.24
C LYS A 641 -24.75 7.61 23.46
N VAL A 642 -23.97 8.14 24.40
CA VAL A 642 -23.86 9.59 24.67
C VAL A 642 -23.21 10.31 23.48
N SER A 643 -23.67 11.54 23.19
CA SER A 643 -23.03 12.45 22.23
C SER A 643 -21.63 12.87 22.69
N TRP A 644 -20.82 13.44 21.79
CA TRP A 644 -19.43 13.82 22.08
C TRP A 644 -19.32 14.97 23.08
N ASP A 645 -20.09 16.04 22.87
CA ASP A 645 -20.06 17.29 23.65
C ASP A 645 -21.01 17.29 24.86
N SER A 646 -21.77 16.20 25.06
CA SER A 646 -22.73 16.11 26.16
C SER A 646 -22.07 15.60 27.45
N PRO A 647 -22.48 16.09 28.65
CA PRO A 647 -22.04 15.54 29.92
C PRO A 647 -22.34 14.05 30.03
N ILE A 648 -21.40 13.27 30.57
CA ILE A 648 -21.63 11.83 30.79
C ILE A 648 -22.62 11.57 31.94
N PRO A 649 -23.39 10.45 31.91
CA PRO A 649 -24.31 10.06 32.97
C PRO A 649 -23.64 9.98 34.34
N GLU A 650 -24.37 10.38 35.39
CA GLU A 650 -23.81 10.55 36.74
C GLU A 650 -23.07 9.30 37.26
N ALA A 651 -23.69 8.12 37.14
CA ALA A 651 -23.08 6.85 37.56
C ALA A 651 -21.76 6.51 36.84
N LEU A 652 -21.57 6.99 35.61
CA LEU A 652 -20.31 6.86 34.86
C LEU A 652 -19.32 7.98 35.21
N ARG A 653 -19.82 9.19 35.55
CA ARG A 653 -19.00 10.28 36.07
C ARG A 653 -18.35 9.90 37.39
N THR A 654 -19.11 9.37 38.35
CA THR A 654 -18.56 8.91 39.64
C THR A 654 -17.53 7.79 39.46
N GLN A 655 -17.72 6.88 38.50
CA GLN A 655 -16.72 5.85 38.16
C GLN A 655 -15.44 6.46 37.56
N PHE A 656 -15.58 7.44 36.67
CA PHE A 656 -14.45 8.14 36.07
C PHE A 656 -13.66 8.98 37.09
N GLN A 657 -14.37 9.73 37.95
CA GLN A 657 -13.76 10.52 39.04
C GLN A 657 -13.00 9.64 40.01
N ARG A 658 -13.58 8.54 40.50
CA ARG A 658 -12.87 7.59 41.38
C ARG A 658 -11.64 6.97 40.73
N TRP A 659 -11.69 6.69 39.42
CA TRP A 659 -10.53 6.22 38.68
C TRP A 659 -9.46 7.32 38.60
N GLU A 660 -9.83 8.55 38.24
CA GLU A 660 -8.96 9.73 38.18
C GLU A 660 -8.29 10.05 39.53
N GLU A 661 -9.06 10.07 40.63
CA GLU A 661 -8.57 10.24 42.01
C GLU A 661 -7.60 9.13 42.46
N SER A 662 -7.73 7.92 41.89
CA SER A 662 -6.87 6.78 42.21
C SER A 662 -5.59 6.70 41.36
N LEU A 663 -5.44 7.53 40.34
CA LEU A 663 -4.22 7.59 39.54
C LEU A 663 -3.11 8.34 40.30
N PRO A 664 -1.86 7.84 40.30
CA PRO A 664 -0.72 8.63 40.74
C PRO A 664 -0.45 9.76 39.73
N ALA A 665 0.19 10.85 40.18
CA ALA A 665 0.62 11.93 39.28
C ALA A 665 1.62 11.45 38.22
N GLU A 666 2.57 10.60 38.63
CA GLU A 666 3.53 9.96 37.74
C GLU A 666 3.93 8.56 38.22
N VAL A 667 4.40 7.73 37.28
CA VAL A 667 4.84 6.35 37.50
C VAL A 667 6.21 6.18 36.86
N THR A 668 7.18 5.72 37.65
CA THR A 668 8.60 5.73 37.30
C THR A 668 9.21 4.33 37.41
N THR A 669 10.11 4.00 36.49
CA THR A 669 10.87 2.74 36.51
C THR A 669 12.28 2.95 35.96
N SER A 670 13.20 2.01 36.24
CA SER A 670 14.55 2.04 35.69
C SER A 670 14.53 2.03 34.16
N ARG A 671 15.36 2.86 33.55
CA ARG A 671 15.54 2.91 32.09
C ARG A 671 16.36 1.71 31.57
N PRO A 672 17.57 1.43 32.06
CA PRO A 672 18.36 0.31 31.56
C PRO A 672 17.78 -1.04 32.04
N ILE A 673 17.82 -2.04 31.17
CA ILE A 673 17.59 -3.45 31.58
C ILE A 673 18.88 -4.14 32.04
N ALA A 674 20.03 -3.57 31.68
CA ALA A 674 21.37 -3.99 32.06
C ALA A 674 22.07 -2.77 32.71
N PRO A 675 21.91 -2.55 34.03
CA PRO A 675 22.35 -1.31 34.68
C PRO A 675 23.85 -1.27 34.96
N HIS A 676 24.56 -2.39 35.01
CA HIS A 676 26.00 -2.39 35.26
C HIS A 676 26.76 -2.01 33.99
N HIS A 677 27.79 -1.16 34.12
CA HIS A 677 28.58 -0.62 32.99
C HIS A 677 29.62 -1.65 32.49
N GLU A 678 29.16 -2.84 32.09
CA GLU A 678 30.00 -3.98 31.73
C GLU A 678 29.26 -4.99 30.83
N ALA A 679 30.01 -5.93 30.25
CA ALA A 679 29.47 -6.90 29.31
C ALA A 679 28.39 -7.83 29.92
N VAL A 680 27.21 -7.82 29.31
CA VAL A 680 26.16 -8.83 29.53
C VAL A 680 26.60 -10.16 28.90
N TYR A 681 26.53 -11.26 29.67
CA TYR A 681 26.82 -12.61 29.16
C TYR A 681 25.58 -13.50 29.04
N SER A 682 24.47 -13.16 29.70
CA SER A 682 23.19 -13.87 29.58
C SER A 682 22.03 -12.88 29.56
N LEU A 683 21.09 -13.09 28.64
CA LEU A 683 19.82 -12.40 28.54
C LEU A 683 18.69 -13.44 28.40
N GLU A 684 17.70 -13.35 29.27
CA GLU A 684 16.46 -14.13 29.19
C GLU A 684 15.29 -13.15 29.04
N LEU A 685 14.35 -13.45 28.15
CA LEU A 685 13.13 -12.67 27.94
C LEU A 685 11.91 -13.52 28.29
N CYS A 686 11.19 -13.11 29.32
CA CYS A 686 10.05 -13.83 29.89
C CYS A 686 8.76 -13.07 29.62
N ALA A 687 7.92 -13.65 28.78
CA ALA A 687 6.67 -13.05 28.30
C ALA A 687 5.47 -13.68 29.00
N PHE A 688 4.75 -12.90 29.81
CA PHE A 688 3.55 -13.33 30.51
C PHE A 688 2.31 -12.93 29.71
N GLY A 689 1.28 -13.77 29.69
CA GLY A 689 -0.02 -13.48 29.09
C GLY A 689 -1.15 -13.83 30.05
N ASP A 690 -2.20 -13.00 30.08
CA ASP A 690 -3.46 -13.29 30.75
C ASP A 690 -4.66 -12.68 30.01
N ALA A 691 -5.85 -13.22 30.23
CA ALA A 691 -7.08 -12.66 29.71
C ALA A 691 -8.23 -12.76 30.71
N SER A 692 -9.07 -11.72 30.71
CA SER A 692 -10.33 -11.65 31.43
C SER A 692 -11.48 -11.30 30.48
N THR A 693 -12.71 -11.35 30.99
CA THR A 693 -13.89 -10.83 30.27
C THR A 693 -13.82 -9.32 29.99
N HIS A 694 -12.93 -8.59 30.67
CA HIS A 694 -12.77 -7.14 30.54
C HIS A 694 -11.65 -6.77 29.56
N GLY A 695 -10.54 -7.50 29.59
CA GLY A 695 -9.32 -7.17 28.87
C GLY A 695 -8.40 -8.36 28.60
N VAL A 696 -7.43 -8.15 27.72
CA VAL A 696 -6.32 -9.07 27.44
C VAL A 696 -5.03 -8.32 27.77
N GLY A 697 -4.18 -8.94 28.59
CA GLY A 697 -2.95 -8.35 29.13
C GLY A 697 -1.72 -9.19 28.79
N SER A 698 -0.57 -8.53 28.68
CA SER A 698 0.74 -9.18 28.56
C SER A 698 1.85 -8.24 29.03
N ALA A 699 2.93 -8.81 29.55
CA ALA A 699 4.13 -8.10 29.95
C ALA A 699 5.37 -8.93 29.60
N VAL A 700 6.46 -8.25 29.23
CA VAL A 700 7.77 -8.86 28.98
C VAL A 700 8.75 -8.34 30.01
N TYR A 701 9.42 -9.26 30.69
CA TYR A 701 10.50 -9.00 31.63
C TYR A 701 11.81 -9.52 31.06
N SER A 702 12.90 -8.85 31.39
CA SER A 702 14.27 -9.32 31.14
C SER A 702 14.89 -9.82 32.43
N VAL A 703 15.55 -10.96 32.39
CA VAL A 703 16.56 -11.36 33.38
C VAL A 703 17.92 -11.24 32.71
N VAL A 704 18.74 -10.32 33.21
CA VAL A 704 20.08 -10.02 32.70
C VAL A 704 21.10 -10.50 33.72
N ARG A 705 22.14 -11.22 33.28
CA ARG A 705 23.26 -11.59 34.14
C ARG A 705 24.54 -10.88 33.69
N GLN A 706 25.10 -10.09 34.62
CA GLN A 706 26.36 -9.36 34.52
C GLN A 706 27.29 -9.85 35.66
N ARG A 707 28.50 -9.33 35.80
CA ARG A 707 29.41 -9.73 36.90
C ARG A 707 29.01 -9.07 38.21
N GLY A 708 28.48 -7.84 38.14
CA GLY A 708 27.93 -7.07 39.25
C GLY A 708 26.60 -7.59 39.81
N GLY A 709 25.93 -8.52 39.12
CA GLY A 709 24.72 -9.16 39.63
C GLY A 709 23.77 -9.71 38.55
N ILE A 710 22.61 -10.16 39.02
CA ILE A 710 21.45 -10.51 38.20
C ILE A 710 20.43 -9.38 38.33
N THR A 711 19.99 -8.81 37.21
CA THR A 711 18.96 -7.77 37.18
C THR A 711 17.69 -8.31 36.54
N GLN A 712 16.56 -8.13 37.23
CA GLN A 712 15.23 -8.48 36.73
C GLN A 712 14.43 -7.18 36.54
N THR A 713 13.88 -6.93 35.34
CA THR A 713 13.25 -5.64 35.02
C THR A 713 12.15 -5.78 33.97
N PRO A 714 11.02 -5.05 34.09
CA PRO A 714 10.01 -4.96 33.04
C PRO A 714 10.60 -4.23 31.83
N VAL A 715 10.41 -4.81 30.65
CA VAL A 715 10.84 -4.23 29.37
C VAL A 715 9.68 -3.44 28.75
N THR A 716 8.48 -4.02 28.77
CA THR A 716 7.28 -3.48 28.12
C THR A 716 6.02 -4.22 28.59
N GLY A 717 4.90 -3.51 28.67
CA GLY A 717 3.57 -4.08 28.88
C GLY A 717 2.66 -3.84 27.69
N LYS A 718 1.53 -4.56 27.62
CA LYS A 718 0.40 -4.17 26.76
C LYS A 718 -0.91 -4.68 27.35
N ALA A 719 -1.92 -3.81 27.34
CA ALA A 719 -3.27 -4.12 27.76
C ALA A 719 -4.29 -3.58 26.76
N ARG A 720 -5.33 -4.37 26.44
CA ARG A 720 -6.42 -3.98 25.54
C ARG A 720 -7.75 -4.56 25.97
N LEU A 721 -8.85 -3.94 25.54
CA LEU A 721 -10.19 -4.41 25.87
C LEU A 721 -10.49 -5.77 25.23
N ALA A 722 -11.16 -6.65 25.97
CA ALA A 722 -11.57 -7.96 25.48
C ALA A 722 -12.63 -7.82 24.39
N LYS A 723 -12.54 -8.65 23.36
CA LYS A 723 -13.56 -8.70 22.30
C LYS A 723 -14.83 -9.31 22.90
N LYS A 724 -15.99 -8.68 22.63
CA LYS A 724 -17.31 -9.30 22.90
C LYS A 724 -17.39 -10.63 22.12
N ASP A 725 -18.16 -11.58 22.65
CA ASP A 725 -18.51 -12.86 22.02
C ASP A 725 -17.37 -13.89 21.85
N LEU A 726 -16.30 -13.81 22.63
CA LEU A 726 -15.27 -14.86 22.73
C LEU A 726 -15.29 -15.54 24.11
N THR A 727 -15.18 -16.86 24.14
CA THR A 727 -15.02 -17.66 25.37
C THR A 727 -13.70 -17.34 26.09
N THR A 728 -13.62 -17.50 27.41
CA THR A 728 -12.39 -17.26 28.19
C THR A 728 -11.15 -18.00 27.65
N PRO A 729 -11.19 -19.31 27.32
CA PRO A 729 -10.03 -20.01 26.75
C PRO A 729 -9.55 -19.43 25.42
N THR A 730 -10.49 -18.95 24.60
CA THR A 730 -10.20 -18.25 23.34
C THR A 730 -9.53 -16.89 23.59
N LEU A 731 -9.90 -16.18 24.66
CA LEU A 731 -9.25 -14.93 25.06
C LEU A 731 -7.85 -15.18 25.66
N GLU A 732 -7.66 -16.26 26.42
CA GLU A 732 -6.36 -16.71 26.94
C GLU A 732 -5.40 -17.11 25.80
N LEU A 733 -5.87 -17.82 24.77
CA LEU A 733 -5.07 -18.05 23.56
C LEU A 733 -4.71 -16.74 22.84
N VAL A 734 -5.55 -15.72 22.95
CA VAL A 734 -5.28 -14.38 22.40
C VAL A 734 -4.28 -13.59 23.26
N SER A 735 -4.17 -13.86 24.57
CA SER A 735 -3.08 -13.33 25.42
C SER A 735 -1.75 -14.03 25.12
N ALA A 736 -1.77 -15.34 24.89
CA ALA A 736 -0.58 -16.10 24.47
C ALA A 736 -0.01 -15.59 23.14
N HIS A 737 -0.86 -15.43 22.12
CA HIS A 737 -0.45 -14.83 20.85
C HIS A 737 0.02 -13.38 21.00
N MET A 738 -0.49 -12.64 22.00
CA MET A 738 -0.04 -11.29 22.33
C MET A 738 1.35 -11.27 22.96
N ALA A 739 1.61 -12.13 23.94
CA ALA A 739 2.91 -12.32 24.58
C ALA A 739 3.98 -12.76 23.55
N ALA A 740 3.64 -13.70 22.67
CA ALA A 740 4.52 -14.18 21.60
C ALA A 740 4.98 -13.04 20.67
N ASN A 741 4.04 -12.25 20.15
CA ASN A 741 4.37 -11.10 19.30
C ASN A 741 5.20 -10.05 20.06
N LEU A 742 4.86 -9.76 21.33
CA LEU A 742 5.53 -8.73 22.12
C LEU A 742 7.00 -9.09 22.37
N VAL A 743 7.28 -10.33 22.79
CA VAL A 743 8.66 -10.77 23.10
C VAL A 743 9.53 -10.94 21.85
N ILE A 744 8.95 -11.40 20.73
CA ILE A 744 9.66 -11.49 19.46
C ILE A 744 9.98 -10.08 18.92
N ASN A 745 9.13 -9.09 19.16
CA ASN A 745 9.46 -7.68 18.84
C ASN A 745 10.63 -7.18 19.70
N VAL A 746 10.62 -7.41 21.01
CA VAL A 746 11.74 -7.06 21.92
C VAL A 746 13.05 -7.72 21.46
N LYS A 747 13.03 -9.04 21.20
CA LYS A 747 14.17 -9.80 20.63
C LYS A 747 14.73 -9.13 19.38
N ASN A 748 13.86 -8.79 18.43
CA ASN A 748 14.25 -8.21 17.16
C ASN A 748 14.87 -6.81 17.26
N VAL A 749 14.70 -6.14 18.40
CA VAL A 749 15.23 -4.81 18.70
C VAL A 749 16.56 -4.87 19.45
N LEU A 750 16.67 -5.71 20.49
CA LEU A 750 17.83 -5.81 21.40
C LEU A 750 19.05 -6.54 20.79
N LYS A 751 19.44 -6.17 19.57
CA LYS A 751 20.48 -6.83 18.76
C LYS A 751 21.93 -6.53 19.17
N ASP A 752 22.13 -5.62 20.12
CA ASP A 752 23.42 -5.22 20.67
C ASP A 752 23.76 -5.93 22.00
N LEU A 753 22.86 -6.81 22.45
CA LEU A 753 23.01 -7.72 23.59
C LEU A 753 23.17 -9.18 23.10
N PRO A 754 23.55 -10.15 23.97
CA PRO A 754 23.54 -11.57 23.62
C PRO A 754 22.15 -12.04 23.14
N GLU A 755 22.13 -13.04 22.24
CA GLU A 755 20.89 -13.63 21.74
C GLU A 755 20.04 -14.16 22.91
N PRO A 756 18.79 -13.67 23.10
CA PRO A 756 18.02 -13.97 24.30
C PRO A 756 17.46 -15.39 24.27
N THR A 757 17.45 -16.05 25.44
CA THR A 757 16.60 -17.23 25.65
C THR A 757 15.18 -16.77 25.97
N ILE A 758 14.17 -17.36 25.32
CA ILE A 758 12.79 -16.83 25.34
C ILE A 758 11.82 -17.81 25.99
N TYR A 759 11.05 -17.32 26.96
CA TYR A 759 10.04 -18.06 27.69
C TYR A 759 8.67 -17.40 27.56
N GLY A 760 7.62 -18.20 27.39
CA GLY A 760 6.22 -17.76 27.36
C GLY A 760 5.45 -18.37 28.52
N TRP A 761 4.86 -17.55 29.39
CA TRP A 761 4.23 -17.96 30.64
C TRP A 761 2.72 -17.72 30.59
N LEU A 762 1.94 -18.76 30.90
CA LEU A 762 0.47 -18.74 30.96
C LEU A 762 -0.04 -19.50 32.18
N ASP A 763 -1.11 -19.02 32.80
CA ASP A 763 -1.89 -19.75 33.81
C ASP A 763 -3.01 -20.61 33.19
N SER A 764 -3.42 -20.31 31.95
CA SER A 764 -4.35 -21.15 31.20
C SER A 764 -3.73 -22.48 30.76
N ARG A 765 -4.09 -23.56 31.46
CA ARG A 765 -3.79 -24.94 31.06
C ARG A 765 -4.45 -25.31 29.72
N VAL A 766 -5.59 -24.69 29.36
CA VAL A 766 -6.28 -24.94 28.08
C VAL A 766 -5.52 -24.31 26.91
N ALA A 767 -5.09 -23.05 27.05
CA ALA A 767 -4.26 -22.40 26.04
C ALA A 767 -2.91 -23.11 25.88
N LEU A 768 -2.26 -23.52 26.98
CA LEU A 768 -1.05 -24.35 26.94
C LEU A 768 -1.29 -25.69 26.24
N HIS A 769 -2.41 -26.39 26.53
CA HIS A 769 -2.78 -27.62 25.82
C HIS A 769 -2.92 -27.42 24.31
N TRP A 770 -3.54 -26.32 23.87
CA TRP A 770 -3.67 -26.00 22.44
C TRP A 770 -2.34 -25.61 21.78
N ILE A 771 -1.45 -24.94 22.51
CA ILE A 771 -0.13 -24.51 22.02
C ILE A 771 0.85 -25.68 21.93
N LEU A 772 0.85 -26.58 22.92
CA LEU A 772 1.77 -27.73 23.01
C LEU A 772 1.23 -29.00 22.32
N GLY A 773 -0.09 -29.22 22.32
CA GLY A 773 -0.73 -30.45 21.86
C GLY A 773 -1.07 -30.49 20.37
N ASN A 774 -1.02 -31.67 19.75
CA ASN A 774 -1.23 -31.85 18.30
C ASN A 774 -2.71 -31.98 17.87
N GLY A 775 -3.63 -31.29 18.56
CA GLY A 775 -5.07 -31.37 18.28
C GLY A 775 -5.52 -30.65 17.01
N GLN A 776 -6.69 -31.05 16.48
CA GLN A 776 -7.35 -30.35 15.38
C GLN A 776 -8.49 -29.46 15.88
N TYR A 777 -8.22 -28.16 15.93
CA TYR A 777 -9.16 -27.16 16.44
C TYR A 777 -9.94 -26.45 15.32
N ARG A 778 -11.01 -25.76 15.68
CA ARG A 778 -11.76 -24.85 14.80
C ARG A 778 -10.86 -23.72 14.28
N GLN A 779 -11.29 -23.06 13.20
CA GLN A 779 -10.44 -22.14 12.44
C GLN A 779 -9.92 -20.95 13.26
N PHE A 780 -10.65 -20.49 14.30
CA PHE A 780 -10.14 -19.43 15.16
C PHE A 780 -8.88 -19.88 15.89
N VAL A 781 -8.98 -20.95 16.70
CA VAL A 781 -7.90 -21.50 17.53
C VAL A 781 -6.75 -21.97 16.66
N ALA A 782 -7.03 -22.76 15.62
CA ALA A 782 -6.01 -23.30 14.71
C ALA A 782 -5.13 -22.19 14.09
N ASN A 783 -5.71 -21.05 13.68
CA ASN A 783 -4.95 -19.94 13.12
C ASN A 783 -4.05 -19.23 14.16
N ARG A 784 -4.42 -19.18 15.45
CA ARG A 784 -3.58 -18.56 16.50
C ARG A 784 -2.48 -19.51 16.95
N VAL A 785 -2.81 -20.79 17.14
CA VAL A 785 -1.82 -21.85 17.42
C VAL A 785 -0.77 -21.91 16.31
N CYS A 786 -1.16 -21.82 15.04
CA CYS A 786 -0.22 -21.73 13.92
C CYS A 786 0.76 -20.56 14.07
N LYS A 787 0.25 -19.34 14.33
CA LYS A 787 1.08 -18.14 14.51
C LYS A 787 1.98 -18.18 15.75
N ILE A 788 1.53 -18.80 16.84
CA ILE A 788 2.38 -19.02 18.02
C ILE A 788 3.51 -20.00 17.68
N ARG A 789 3.21 -21.05 16.90
CA ARG A 789 4.18 -22.06 16.46
C ARG A 789 5.10 -21.63 15.31
N GLU A 790 4.83 -20.49 14.66
CA GLU A 790 5.78 -19.82 13.77
C GLU A 790 7.03 -19.32 14.53
N HIS A 791 6.98 -19.28 15.88
CA HIS A 791 8.08 -18.93 16.79
C HIS A 791 8.48 -20.11 17.69
N PRO A 792 9.13 -21.16 17.15
CA PRO A 792 9.53 -22.35 17.92
C PRO A 792 10.61 -22.06 18.96
N GLU A 793 11.25 -20.88 18.94
CA GLU A 793 12.20 -20.48 19.99
C GLU A 793 11.53 -20.15 21.35
N ILE A 794 10.20 -19.95 21.38
CA ILE A 794 9.48 -19.62 22.61
C ILE A 794 9.20 -20.88 23.42
N ARG A 795 9.86 -21.01 24.57
CA ARG A 795 9.64 -22.11 25.52
C ARG A 795 8.42 -21.81 26.39
N TRP A 796 7.28 -22.42 26.05
CA TRP A 796 6.04 -22.24 26.80
C TRP A 796 6.06 -23.00 28.14
N ARG A 797 5.70 -22.31 29.22
CA ARG A 797 5.63 -22.81 30.60
C ARG A 797 4.36 -22.34 31.31
N TYR A 798 4.01 -23.03 32.40
CA TYR A 798 2.92 -22.66 33.28
C TYR A 798 3.36 -21.68 34.37
N VAL A 799 2.48 -20.76 34.75
CA VAL A 799 2.62 -19.86 35.91
C VAL A 799 1.34 -19.92 36.75
N PRO A 800 1.39 -19.95 38.09
CA PRO A 800 0.21 -19.75 38.93
C PRO A 800 -0.45 -18.38 38.69
N THR A 801 -1.78 -18.28 38.73
CA THR A 801 -2.48 -16.99 38.52
C THR A 801 -2.10 -15.91 39.54
N SER A 802 -1.75 -16.30 40.77
CA SER A 802 -1.21 -15.41 41.82
C SER A 802 0.11 -14.75 41.42
N ASP A 803 0.90 -15.45 40.61
CA ASP A 803 2.26 -15.11 40.21
C ASP A 803 2.29 -14.57 38.78
N ASN A 804 1.14 -14.39 38.13
CA ASN A 804 1.06 -13.92 36.75
C ASN A 804 0.92 -12.39 36.70
N PRO A 805 1.99 -11.60 36.46
CA PRO A 805 1.90 -10.14 36.38
C PRO A 805 0.95 -9.64 35.30
N ALA A 806 0.73 -10.43 34.23
CA ALA A 806 -0.21 -10.06 33.18
C ALA A 806 -1.68 -10.03 33.68
N ASN A 807 -1.99 -10.60 34.85
CA ASN A 807 -3.32 -10.56 35.45
C ASN A 807 -3.79 -9.15 35.80
N LEU A 808 -2.86 -8.31 36.30
CA LEU A 808 -3.12 -6.89 36.52
C LEU A 808 -3.44 -6.18 35.19
N ALA A 809 -2.68 -6.49 34.13
CA ALA A 809 -2.87 -5.94 32.80
C ALA A 809 -4.13 -6.45 32.08
N SER A 810 -4.65 -7.64 32.38
CA SER A 810 -5.85 -8.20 31.74
C SER A 810 -7.14 -7.70 32.39
N ARG A 811 -7.11 -7.45 33.71
CA ARG A 811 -8.26 -6.99 34.51
C ARG A 811 -8.33 -5.46 34.59
N GLY A 812 -7.17 -4.81 34.57
CA GLY A 812 -7.01 -3.39 34.84
C GLY A 812 -6.96 -3.14 36.34
N GLY A 813 -5.92 -2.44 36.80
CA GLY A 813 -5.63 -2.18 38.20
C GLY A 813 -4.66 -1.03 38.34
N GLN A 814 -4.47 -0.52 39.56
CA GLN A 814 -3.42 0.46 39.80
C GLN A 814 -2.05 -0.19 39.78
N VAL A 815 -1.09 0.48 39.13
CA VAL A 815 0.32 0.07 39.11
C VAL A 815 1.11 0.58 40.31
N THR A 816 0.58 1.55 41.06
CA THR A 816 1.15 2.00 42.34
C THR A 816 1.18 0.83 43.33
N ASN A 817 2.35 0.58 43.94
CA ASN A 817 2.60 -0.53 44.88
C ASN A 817 2.38 -1.94 44.30
N ALA A 818 2.31 -2.10 42.96
CA ALA A 818 2.16 -3.39 42.30
C ALA A 818 3.53 -4.08 42.13
N GLU A 819 4.13 -4.60 43.21
CA GLU A 819 5.47 -5.22 43.16
C GLU A 819 5.60 -6.33 42.11
N LEU A 820 4.60 -7.21 42.00
CA LEU A 820 4.58 -8.26 40.97
C LEU A 820 4.63 -7.68 39.54
N TRP A 821 4.02 -6.53 39.30
CA TRP A 821 4.07 -5.84 37.99
C TRP A 821 5.43 -5.19 37.73
N TRP A 822 6.04 -4.57 38.74
CA TRP A 822 7.32 -3.86 38.58
C TRP A 822 8.56 -4.74 38.65
N ASN A 823 8.49 -5.87 39.34
CA ASN A 823 9.62 -6.77 39.51
C ASN A 823 9.43 -8.07 38.73
N GLY A 824 8.18 -8.50 38.49
CA GLY A 824 7.89 -9.88 38.05
C GLY A 824 7.99 -10.87 39.23
N PRO A 825 7.80 -12.19 38.98
CA PRO A 825 7.88 -13.19 40.03
C PRO A 825 9.28 -13.30 40.63
N VAL A 826 9.38 -13.46 41.96
CA VAL A 826 10.68 -13.54 42.67
C VAL A 826 11.54 -14.71 42.17
N TRP A 827 10.91 -15.84 41.85
CA TRP A 827 11.58 -17.03 41.32
C TRP A 827 12.06 -16.87 39.86
N LEU A 828 11.67 -15.83 39.12
CA LEU A 828 11.91 -15.74 37.68
C LEU A 828 13.41 -15.75 37.32
N SER A 829 14.25 -15.17 38.18
CA SER A 829 15.71 -15.14 38.03
C SER A 829 16.41 -16.49 38.28
N ASP A 830 15.74 -17.43 38.94
CA ASP A 830 16.27 -18.69 39.47
C ASP A 830 15.53 -19.91 38.88
N PRO A 831 16.09 -20.56 37.84
CA PRO A 831 15.46 -21.69 37.16
C PRO A 831 15.11 -22.90 38.02
N GLU A 832 15.74 -23.08 39.18
CA GLU A 832 15.46 -24.20 40.09
C GLU A 832 14.17 -23.98 40.89
N LYS A 833 13.75 -22.72 41.07
CA LYS A 833 12.51 -22.33 41.75
C LYS A 833 11.32 -22.12 40.81
N TRP A 834 11.48 -22.40 39.51
CA TRP A 834 10.42 -22.18 38.53
C TRP A 834 9.25 -23.16 38.70
N PRO A 835 7.99 -22.72 38.51
CA PRO A 835 6.82 -23.59 38.59
C PRO A 835 6.91 -24.81 37.66
N ASP A 836 6.42 -25.94 38.15
CA ASP A 836 6.26 -27.17 37.38
C ASP A 836 5.27 -26.99 36.24
N ASN A 837 5.57 -27.60 35.09
CA ASN A 837 4.65 -27.64 33.97
C ASN A 837 3.60 -28.76 34.19
N PRO A 838 2.31 -28.44 34.31
CA PRO A 838 1.27 -29.44 34.49
C PRO A 838 1.12 -30.27 33.20
N VAL A 839 0.84 -31.56 33.35
CA VAL A 839 0.48 -32.42 32.21
C VAL A 839 -0.80 -31.88 31.58
N THR A 840 -0.70 -31.37 30.35
CA THR A 840 -1.81 -30.74 29.63
C THR A 840 -2.73 -31.80 29.02
N ALA A 841 -3.73 -32.24 29.77
CA ALA A 841 -4.77 -33.15 29.30
C ALA A 841 -5.90 -32.42 28.55
N LYS A 842 -6.70 -33.17 27.78
CA LYS A 842 -7.96 -32.66 27.24
C LYS A 842 -8.95 -32.41 28.39
N SER A 843 -9.67 -31.30 28.32
CA SER A 843 -10.81 -30.95 29.16
C SER A 843 -12.04 -30.60 28.31
N PRO A 844 -13.27 -30.62 28.85
CA PRO A 844 -14.47 -30.23 28.12
C PRO A 844 -14.36 -28.85 27.45
N ALA A 845 -13.77 -27.86 28.15
CA ALA A 845 -13.51 -26.53 27.61
C ALA A 845 -12.47 -26.52 26.47
N SER A 846 -11.51 -27.45 26.47
CA SER A 846 -10.55 -27.61 25.36
C SER A 846 -11.18 -28.32 24.14
N GLU A 847 -12.22 -29.13 24.36
CA GLU A 847 -12.90 -29.94 23.34
C GLU A 847 -14.08 -29.19 22.68
N GLU A 848 -14.65 -28.18 23.32
CA GLU A 848 -15.65 -27.29 22.72
C GLU A 848 -15.17 -26.69 21.38
N GLU A 849 -13.89 -26.29 21.33
CA GLU A 849 -13.22 -25.76 20.14
C GLU A 849 -12.48 -26.83 19.30
N ALA A 850 -12.57 -28.12 19.66
CA ALA A 850 -12.14 -29.20 18.79
C ALA A 850 -13.04 -29.29 17.55
N LYS A 851 -12.50 -29.80 16.44
CA LYS A 851 -13.33 -30.15 15.29
C LYS A 851 -14.15 -31.40 15.62
N THR A 852 -15.45 -31.21 15.84
CA THR A 852 -16.40 -32.33 15.89
C THR A 852 -16.34 -33.10 14.57
N ILE A 853 -15.81 -34.32 14.61
CA ILE A 853 -15.99 -35.28 13.52
C ILE A 853 -17.43 -35.77 13.66
N LYS A 854 -18.37 -35.11 12.98
CA LYS A 854 -19.70 -35.68 12.80
C LYS A 854 -19.58 -36.87 11.87
N GLU A 855 -19.56 -38.07 12.47
CA GLU A 855 -20.00 -39.27 11.77
C GLU A 855 -21.48 -39.06 11.42
N THR A 856 -21.72 -38.65 10.19
CA THR A 856 -23.06 -38.49 9.67
C THR A 856 -23.65 -39.87 9.45
N ASN A 857 -24.66 -40.27 10.23
CA ASN A 857 -25.53 -41.38 9.85
C ASN A 857 -26.13 -41.06 8.47
N LEU A 858 -25.87 -41.93 7.50
CA LEU A 858 -26.08 -41.64 6.07
C LEU A 858 -27.44 -42.11 5.53
N ASN A 859 -28.27 -42.78 6.34
CA ASN A 859 -29.54 -43.36 5.93
C ASN A 859 -29.43 -44.11 4.60
N LEU A 860 -28.45 -45.02 4.52
CA LEU A 860 -28.21 -45.83 3.32
C LEU A 860 -29.15 -47.03 3.33
N VAL A 861 -29.88 -47.21 2.24
CA VAL A 861 -30.82 -48.31 2.02
C VAL A 861 -30.45 -48.98 0.70
N PRO A 862 -30.36 -50.32 0.61
CA PRO A 862 -30.16 -51.00 -0.67
C PRO A 862 -31.44 -50.92 -1.52
N ASN A 863 -31.27 -50.67 -2.82
CA ASN A 863 -32.34 -50.77 -3.82
C ASN A 863 -32.51 -52.23 -4.31
N GLU A 864 -33.41 -52.45 -5.28
CA GLU A 864 -33.73 -53.78 -5.81
C GLU A 864 -32.53 -54.51 -6.44
N ASP A 865 -31.55 -53.77 -6.98
CA ASP A 865 -30.28 -54.29 -7.51
C ASP A 865 -29.19 -54.47 -6.44
N GLY A 866 -29.51 -54.24 -5.16
CA GLY A 866 -28.57 -54.31 -4.03
C GLY A 866 -27.61 -53.11 -3.91
N VAL A 867 -27.84 -52.03 -4.66
CA VAL A 867 -27.02 -50.81 -4.63
C VAL A 867 -27.50 -49.87 -3.53
N LEU A 868 -26.57 -49.36 -2.71
CA LEU A 868 -26.91 -48.44 -1.61
C LEU A 868 -27.30 -47.04 -2.13
N GLU A 869 -28.48 -46.58 -1.74
CA GLU A 869 -29.01 -45.24 -2.03
C GLU A 869 -29.18 -44.42 -0.74
N CYS A 870 -29.00 -43.10 -0.83
CA CYS A 870 -29.08 -42.18 0.31
C CYS A 870 -30.50 -41.64 0.50
N HIS A 871 -31.24 -42.14 1.50
CA HIS A 871 -32.62 -41.72 1.78
C HIS A 871 -32.64 -40.42 2.61
N GLY A 872 -32.61 -39.29 1.90
CA GLY A 872 -32.77 -37.95 2.47
C GLY A 872 -34.23 -37.53 2.70
N PRO A 873 -34.47 -36.35 3.31
CA PRO A 873 -35.82 -35.85 3.61
C PRO A 873 -36.61 -35.36 2.37
N ILE A 874 -36.11 -35.57 1.16
CA ILE A 874 -36.76 -35.18 -0.10
C ILE A 874 -37.36 -36.44 -0.71
N GLN A 875 -38.68 -36.59 -0.65
CA GLN A 875 -39.38 -37.73 -1.26
C GLN A 875 -39.10 -37.81 -2.77
N GLY A 876 -38.91 -39.03 -3.28
CA GLY A 876 -38.75 -39.32 -4.70
C GLY A 876 -37.36 -39.02 -5.29
N LYS A 877 -36.33 -38.80 -4.47
CA LYS A 877 -34.94 -38.66 -4.94
C LYS A 877 -33.97 -39.46 -4.07
N HIS A 878 -33.53 -40.59 -4.59
CA HIS A 878 -32.70 -41.58 -3.90
C HIS A 878 -31.35 -41.72 -4.66
N PRO A 879 -30.41 -40.77 -4.48
CA PRO A 879 -29.14 -40.81 -5.18
C PRO A 879 -28.22 -41.93 -4.66
N VAL A 880 -27.58 -42.64 -5.58
CA VAL A 880 -26.67 -43.76 -5.29
C VAL A 880 -25.46 -43.29 -4.47
N TYR A 881 -25.19 -43.95 -3.36
CA TYR A 881 -24.03 -43.70 -2.51
C TYR A 881 -22.74 -44.14 -3.21
N LEU A 882 -21.74 -43.25 -3.20
CA LEU A 882 -20.39 -43.56 -3.68
C LEU A 882 -19.33 -43.10 -2.66
N PRO A 883 -18.46 -44.01 -2.15
CA PRO A 883 -17.41 -43.67 -1.19
C PRO A 883 -16.37 -42.73 -1.81
N ALA A 884 -15.95 -41.70 -1.06
CA ALA A 884 -15.22 -40.53 -1.61
C ALA A 884 -13.72 -40.75 -1.84
N ASP A 885 -13.18 -41.79 -1.23
CA ASP A 885 -11.80 -42.29 -1.31
C ASP A 885 -11.61 -43.29 -2.45
N ALA A 886 -12.66 -44.00 -2.86
CA ALA A 886 -12.60 -44.98 -3.94
C ALA A 886 -12.14 -44.40 -5.28
N THR A 887 -11.28 -45.16 -5.97
CA THR A 887 -10.69 -44.80 -7.27
C THR A 887 -11.76 -44.55 -8.34
N PHE A 888 -12.83 -45.36 -8.34
CA PHE A 888 -13.98 -45.20 -9.24
C PHE A 888 -14.63 -43.82 -9.05
N THR A 889 -14.98 -43.45 -7.83
CA THR A 889 -15.59 -42.16 -7.48
C THR A 889 -14.73 -40.98 -7.94
N ARG A 890 -13.41 -41.07 -7.76
CA ARG A 890 -12.47 -40.04 -8.26
C ARG A 890 -12.48 -39.96 -9.79
N LYS A 891 -12.55 -41.09 -10.49
CA LYS A 891 -12.61 -41.15 -11.97
C LYS A 891 -13.93 -40.61 -12.50
N LEU A 892 -15.05 -40.97 -11.89
CA LEU A 892 -16.38 -40.42 -12.18
C LEU A 892 -16.41 -38.90 -11.99
N VAL A 893 -15.84 -38.38 -10.90
CA VAL A 893 -15.73 -36.92 -10.68
C VAL A 893 -14.80 -36.26 -11.71
N GLN A 894 -13.74 -36.94 -12.18
CA GLN A 894 -12.89 -36.44 -13.28
C GLN A 894 -13.64 -36.39 -14.62
N GLN A 895 -14.42 -37.42 -14.92
CA GLN A 895 -15.26 -37.50 -16.12
C GLN A 895 -16.35 -36.42 -16.11
N ILE A 896 -17.18 -36.36 -15.06
CA ILE A 896 -18.25 -35.34 -14.96
C ILE A 896 -17.65 -33.92 -14.90
N HIS A 897 -16.44 -33.73 -14.36
CA HIS A 897 -15.73 -32.45 -14.45
C HIS A 897 -15.33 -32.07 -15.88
N ALA A 898 -14.99 -33.04 -16.73
CA ALA A 898 -14.70 -32.82 -18.15
C ALA A 898 -15.99 -32.64 -18.98
N GLU A 899 -17.03 -33.43 -18.72
CA GLU A 899 -18.36 -33.31 -19.34
C GLU A 899 -19.04 -31.97 -19.00
N THR A 900 -18.90 -31.49 -17.76
CA THR A 900 -19.31 -30.13 -17.36
C THR A 900 -18.35 -29.03 -17.87
N LEU A 901 -17.53 -29.33 -18.89
CA LEU A 901 -16.59 -28.43 -19.57
C LEU A 901 -15.69 -27.62 -18.62
N HIS A 902 -15.07 -28.32 -17.67
CA HIS A 902 -14.27 -27.73 -16.59
C HIS A 902 -15.04 -26.80 -15.63
N GLY A 903 -16.35 -27.04 -15.52
CA GLY A 903 -17.28 -26.34 -14.66
C GLY A 903 -16.72 -25.99 -13.27
N GLY A 904 -17.17 -24.84 -12.76
CA GLY A 904 -16.87 -24.40 -11.40
C GLY A 904 -17.22 -25.48 -10.38
N VAL A 905 -16.62 -25.43 -9.18
CA VAL A 905 -16.86 -26.44 -8.12
C VAL A 905 -18.36 -26.69 -7.91
N SER A 906 -19.19 -25.64 -7.97
CA SER A 906 -20.65 -25.73 -7.87
C SER A 906 -21.31 -26.50 -9.03
N LEU A 907 -20.88 -26.31 -10.28
CA LEU A 907 -21.49 -26.94 -11.46
C LEU A 907 -21.17 -28.43 -11.52
N THR A 908 -19.90 -28.80 -11.37
CA THR A 908 -19.51 -30.22 -11.27
C THR A 908 -20.17 -30.89 -10.05
N MET A 909 -20.33 -30.18 -8.93
CA MET A 909 -21.10 -30.71 -7.79
C MET A 909 -22.59 -30.91 -8.08
N ALA A 910 -23.22 -30.05 -8.89
CA ALA A 910 -24.63 -30.15 -9.23
C ALA A 910 -24.90 -31.37 -10.11
N ALA A 911 -24.17 -31.50 -11.23
CA ALA A 911 -24.30 -32.63 -12.16
C ALA A 911 -24.08 -33.99 -11.47
N ILE A 912 -23.10 -34.07 -10.55
CA ILE A 912 -22.87 -35.29 -9.77
C ILE A 912 -24.06 -35.61 -8.85
N ARG A 913 -24.65 -34.60 -8.21
CA ARG A 913 -25.77 -34.74 -7.25
C ARG A 913 -27.11 -35.07 -7.89
N GLU A 914 -27.23 -35.03 -9.21
CA GLU A 914 -28.43 -35.50 -9.92
C GLU A 914 -28.60 -37.02 -9.83
N LYS A 915 -27.49 -37.77 -9.71
CA LYS A 915 -27.48 -39.24 -9.69
C LYS A 915 -26.75 -39.87 -8.50
N TYR A 916 -25.73 -39.19 -7.97
CA TYR A 916 -24.81 -39.76 -6.98
C TYR A 916 -24.66 -38.89 -5.73
N TRP A 917 -24.59 -39.55 -4.58
CA TRP A 917 -24.28 -38.95 -3.30
C TRP A 917 -22.89 -39.38 -2.83
N ILE A 918 -21.97 -38.41 -2.71
CA ILE A 918 -20.56 -38.65 -2.36
C ILE A 918 -20.21 -37.87 -1.08
N PRO A 919 -19.70 -38.54 -0.02
CA PRO A 919 -19.17 -37.86 1.17
C PRO A 919 -18.14 -36.79 0.80
N THR A 920 -18.22 -35.61 1.39
CA THR A 920 -17.23 -34.54 1.17
C THR A 920 -17.02 -34.10 -0.30
N LEU A 921 -17.94 -34.39 -1.23
CA LEU A 921 -17.83 -34.15 -2.69
C LEU A 921 -17.12 -32.84 -3.09
N ARG A 922 -17.43 -31.73 -2.41
CA ARG A 922 -16.78 -30.41 -2.63
C ARG A 922 -15.25 -30.45 -2.54
N LYS A 923 -14.69 -31.24 -1.63
CA LYS A 923 -13.24 -31.46 -1.42
C LYS A 923 -12.66 -32.27 -2.58
N LEU A 924 -13.33 -33.34 -2.99
CA LEU A 924 -12.94 -34.19 -4.12
C LEU A 924 -12.95 -33.41 -5.44
N VAL A 925 -14.03 -32.67 -5.74
CA VAL A 925 -14.13 -31.78 -6.91
C VAL A 925 -13.03 -30.71 -6.89
N LYS A 926 -12.72 -30.09 -5.73
CA LYS A 926 -11.59 -29.14 -5.62
C LYS A 926 -10.23 -29.79 -5.92
N SER A 927 -10.01 -31.04 -5.50
CA SER A 927 -8.79 -31.82 -5.76
C SER A 927 -8.65 -32.23 -7.23
N VAL A 928 -9.75 -32.68 -7.85
CA VAL A 928 -9.83 -32.95 -9.30
C VAL A 928 -9.54 -31.67 -10.09
N ARG A 929 -10.17 -30.55 -9.72
CA ARG A 929 -10.00 -29.26 -10.40
C ARG A 929 -8.63 -28.59 -10.17
N SER A 930 -7.87 -28.97 -9.15
CA SER A 930 -6.49 -28.48 -8.93
C SER A 930 -5.44 -29.33 -9.64
N THR A 931 -5.74 -30.61 -9.89
CA THR A 931 -4.85 -31.54 -10.62
C THR A 931 -5.10 -31.52 -12.13
N CYS A 932 -6.33 -31.24 -12.57
CA CYS A 932 -6.73 -31.15 -13.97
C CYS A 932 -5.91 -30.10 -14.77
N TRP A 933 -5.30 -30.55 -15.88
CA TRP A 933 -4.50 -29.69 -16.76
C TRP A 933 -5.30 -28.56 -17.42
N GLY A 934 -6.55 -28.81 -17.81
CA GLY A 934 -7.44 -27.75 -18.34
C GLY A 934 -7.58 -26.61 -17.35
N CYS A 935 -8.04 -26.91 -16.13
CA CYS A 935 -8.18 -25.90 -15.07
C CYS A 935 -6.86 -25.26 -14.62
N LYS A 936 -5.73 -25.98 -14.64
CA LYS A 936 -4.41 -25.38 -14.42
C LYS A 936 -4.09 -24.34 -15.50
N ARG A 937 -4.35 -24.64 -16.77
CA ARG A 937 -4.15 -23.71 -17.89
C ARG A 937 -5.06 -22.48 -17.79
N PHE A 938 -6.32 -22.65 -17.36
CA PHE A 938 -7.24 -21.54 -17.11
C PHE A 938 -6.87 -20.67 -15.88
N ARG A 939 -6.13 -21.21 -14.90
CA ARG A 939 -5.68 -20.45 -13.71
C ARG A 939 -4.27 -19.89 -13.83
N ALA A 940 -3.48 -20.35 -14.81
CA ALA A 940 -2.17 -19.78 -15.08
C ALA A 940 -2.37 -18.30 -15.45
N LEU A 941 -1.90 -17.40 -14.59
CA LEU A 941 -1.80 -16.00 -14.95
C LEU A 941 -0.77 -15.90 -16.10
N PRO A 942 -1.07 -15.15 -17.18
CA PRO A 942 -0.01 -14.82 -18.13
C PRO A 942 1.11 -14.10 -17.37
N VAL A 943 2.36 -14.42 -17.71
CA VAL A 943 3.49 -13.56 -17.32
C VAL A 943 3.12 -12.15 -17.78
N ARG A 944 3.17 -11.17 -16.87
CA ARG A 944 2.86 -9.77 -17.20
C ARG A 944 3.70 -9.40 -18.43
N ALA A 945 3.05 -8.90 -19.47
CA ALA A 945 3.79 -8.30 -20.56
C ALA A 945 4.72 -7.23 -19.96
N PRO A 946 6.00 -7.15 -20.37
CA PRO A 946 6.81 -5.99 -20.00
C PRO A 946 6.05 -4.73 -20.43
N PRO A 947 6.16 -3.62 -19.66
CA PRO A 947 5.42 -2.41 -19.98
C PRO A 947 5.65 -2.02 -21.45
N PRO A 948 4.61 -1.62 -22.19
CA PRO A 948 4.78 -1.24 -23.58
C PRO A 948 5.83 -0.14 -23.65
N GLY A 949 6.83 -0.32 -24.50
CA GLY A 949 7.85 0.70 -24.72
C GLY A 949 7.18 2.04 -25.05
N LEU A 950 7.65 3.11 -24.42
CA LEU A 950 7.07 4.44 -24.55
C LEU A 950 6.80 4.75 -26.02
N LEU A 951 5.53 4.99 -26.35
CA LEU A 951 5.16 5.42 -27.70
C LEU A 951 5.90 6.73 -28.02
N PRO A 952 6.43 6.90 -29.24
CA PRO A 952 7.01 8.17 -29.67
C PRO A 952 6.01 9.31 -29.44
N LYS A 953 6.51 10.49 -29.03
CA LYS A 953 5.64 11.62 -28.63
C LYS A 953 4.68 12.04 -29.74
N GLU A 954 5.06 11.82 -31.01
CA GLU A 954 4.22 12.02 -32.19
C GLU A 954 2.89 11.24 -32.16
N ARG A 955 2.75 10.20 -31.33
CA ARG A 955 1.52 9.40 -31.16
C ARG A 955 0.72 9.74 -29.91
N THR A 956 1.22 10.62 -29.03
CA THR A 956 0.55 10.99 -27.77
C THR A 956 0.20 12.47 -27.67
N ASP A 957 0.81 13.33 -28.49
CA ASP A 957 0.40 14.73 -28.64
C ASP A 957 -0.91 14.82 -29.44
N ILE A 958 -1.92 15.51 -28.89
CA ILE A 958 -3.16 15.81 -29.59
C ILE A 958 -2.91 16.94 -30.60
N ARG A 959 -2.92 16.61 -31.90
CA ARG A 959 -2.84 17.56 -33.02
C ARG A 959 -4.10 17.55 -33.87
N GLY A 960 -4.25 18.58 -34.71
CA GLY A 960 -5.41 18.75 -35.59
C GLY A 960 -5.54 17.65 -36.66
N ALA A 961 -6.77 17.33 -37.04
CA ALA A 961 -7.03 16.27 -38.02
C ALA A 961 -6.60 16.65 -39.46
N PHE A 962 -6.13 15.65 -40.21
CA PHE A 962 -5.72 15.71 -41.63
C PHE A 962 -4.35 16.34 -41.96
N GLU A 963 -3.39 16.34 -41.02
CA GLU A 963 -2.01 16.80 -41.29
C GLU A 963 -1.18 15.86 -42.20
N PHE A 964 -1.61 14.60 -42.45
CA PHE A 964 -1.72 13.99 -43.80
C PHE A 964 -2.35 12.58 -43.74
N VAL A 965 -2.81 12.08 -44.90
CA VAL A 965 -3.44 10.75 -45.07
C VAL A 965 -2.58 9.87 -45.99
N LYS A 966 -2.67 8.55 -45.77
CA LYS A 966 -2.10 7.42 -46.53
C LYS A 966 -0.64 7.05 -46.20
N GLY A 967 -0.31 5.76 -46.06
CA GLY A 967 -1.23 4.61 -46.12
C GLY A 967 -0.59 3.28 -45.73
N CYS A 968 -1.45 2.32 -45.38
CA CYS A 968 -1.06 0.92 -45.29
C CYS A 968 -0.75 0.39 -46.70
N THR A 969 0.28 -0.44 -46.84
CA THR A 969 0.34 -1.45 -47.89
C THR A 969 0.53 -2.82 -47.25
N PHE A 970 -0.27 -3.78 -47.70
CA PHE A 970 -0.35 -5.15 -47.18
C PHE A 970 0.47 -6.11 -48.04
N GLY A 971 1.05 -7.14 -47.41
CA GLY A 971 1.48 -8.38 -48.08
C GLY A 971 2.82 -8.30 -48.84
N THR A 972 3.45 -9.42 -49.19
CA THR A 972 3.00 -10.82 -49.12
C THR A 972 4.15 -11.79 -48.79
N SER A 973 3.79 -13.01 -48.38
CA SER A 973 4.68 -14.16 -48.19
C SER A 973 5.18 -14.75 -49.52
N HIS A 974 6.31 -15.48 -49.51
CA HIS A 974 6.57 -16.77 -50.20
C HIS A 974 7.93 -17.36 -49.74
N GLU A 975 8.09 -18.70 -49.79
CA GLU A 975 9.30 -19.43 -49.34
C GLU A 975 10.28 -19.75 -50.53
N PRO A 976 11.15 -20.79 -50.53
CA PRO A 976 12.62 -20.61 -50.50
C PRO A 976 13.39 -21.20 -51.71
N ARG A 977 14.72 -20.93 -51.85
CA ARG A 977 15.76 -21.87 -52.38
C ARG A 977 17.21 -21.31 -52.43
N ASN A 978 18.14 -22.14 -51.98
CA ASN A 978 19.63 -22.11 -52.00
C ASN A 978 20.29 -21.77 -53.38
N TYR A 979 21.51 -21.14 -53.49
CA TYR A 979 22.54 -21.25 -54.60
C TYR A 979 24.00 -20.73 -54.26
N TYR A 980 24.98 -21.63 -54.03
CA TYR A 980 26.49 -21.58 -53.94
C TYR A 980 27.36 -21.73 -55.19
N ILE A 981 28.49 -21.01 -55.28
CA ILE A 981 29.81 -21.44 -55.80
C ILE A 981 30.85 -20.57 -55.02
N LEU A 982 31.96 -21.03 -54.41
CA LEU A 982 33.13 -21.83 -54.82
C LEU A 982 34.12 -21.16 -55.81
N ALA A 983 35.05 -20.36 -55.28
CA ALA A 983 36.40 -20.06 -55.80
C ALA A 983 37.18 -19.45 -54.61
N MET A 984 38.34 -19.89 -54.11
CA MET A 984 39.57 -20.47 -54.69
C MET A 984 40.31 -19.60 -55.71
N SER A 985 41.23 -18.77 -55.20
CA SER A 985 42.65 -18.61 -55.64
C SER A 985 43.29 -17.52 -54.76
N GLU A 986 44.41 -17.80 -54.06
CA GLU A 986 45.78 -17.30 -54.35
C GLU A 986 45.96 -15.78 -54.08
N THR A 987 46.99 -15.24 -53.41
CA THR A 987 48.36 -15.69 -53.06
C THR A 987 48.74 -15.20 -51.63
N ALA A 988 49.43 -15.99 -50.78
CA ALA A 988 50.88 -15.88 -50.48
C ALA A 988 51.44 -14.44 -50.54
N ASN A 989 52.08 -13.86 -49.51
CA ASN A 989 53.37 -14.32 -48.95
C ASN A 989 53.88 -13.50 -47.74
N SER A 990 54.62 -14.13 -46.81
CA SER A 990 55.74 -13.54 -46.01
C SER A 990 55.44 -12.39 -44.98
N LYS A 991 56.21 -12.16 -43.90
CA LYS A 991 57.40 -12.82 -43.31
C LYS A 991 57.61 -12.36 -41.84
N THR A 992 58.05 -13.28 -40.96
CA THR A 992 58.99 -13.13 -39.80
C THR A 992 58.99 -11.92 -38.84
N GLY A 993 59.08 -12.19 -37.52
CA GLY A 993 59.95 -11.41 -36.62
C GLY A 993 59.48 -11.15 -35.18
N THR A 994 60.18 -11.72 -34.19
CA THR A 994 60.19 -11.35 -32.74
C THR A 994 61.66 -11.32 -32.31
N PRO A 995 62.14 -10.41 -31.40
CA PRO A 995 62.13 -10.75 -29.96
C PRO A 995 62.15 -9.57 -28.92
N GLU A 996 62.02 -9.96 -27.63
CA GLU A 996 62.67 -9.46 -26.38
C GLU A 996 62.48 -8.05 -25.74
N CYS A 997 61.95 -8.10 -24.50
CA CYS A 997 62.34 -7.52 -23.18
C CYS A 997 62.81 -6.07 -22.86
N ASP A 998 62.29 -5.63 -21.69
CA ASP A 998 62.87 -4.87 -20.57
C ASP A 998 62.96 -3.31 -20.46
N LEU A 999 62.11 -2.82 -19.53
CA LEU A 999 62.36 -1.87 -18.42
C LEU A 999 62.40 -0.32 -18.58
N PHE A 1000 61.77 0.34 -17.59
CA PHE A 1000 61.81 1.75 -17.16
C PHE A 1000 61.27 2.91 -18.05
N GLY A 1001 59.93 3.03 -18.09
CA GLY A 1001 59.19 4.20 -17.53
C GLY A 1001 59.34 5.61 -18.13
N GLN A 1002 58.31 6.08 -18.86
CA GLN A 1002 57.91 7.51 -18.91
C GLN A 1002 56.41 7.70 -19.24
N ARG A 1003 55.88 8.91 -19.02
CA ARG A 1003 54.44 9.25 -19.13
C ARG A 1003 53.97 9.49 -20.59
N LYS A 1004 52.88 8.83 -21.02
CA LYS A 1004 51.60 9.44 -21.51
C LYS A 1004 50.72 8.41 -22.25
N HIS A 1005 49.40 8.58 -22.13
CA HIS A 1005 48.30 8.06 -22.96
C HIS A 1005 48.50 6.78 -23.81
N VAL A 1006 47.66 5.76 -23.58
CA VAL A 1006 46.54 5.42 -24.48
C VAL A 1006 45.63 4.34 -23.84
N CYS A 1007 44.38 4.34 -24.29
CA CYS A 1007 43.32 3.38 -24.01
C CYS A 1007 43.73 1.90 -24.18
N GLN A 1008 43.32 1.01 -23.26
CA GLN A 1008 42.34 -0.04 -23.58
C GLN A 1008 41.93 -0.86 -22.34
N SER A 1009 40.68 -0.68 -21.92
CA SER A 1009 39.96 -1.64 -21.10
C SER A 1009 39.41 -2.77 -21.97
N GLY A 1010 39.47 -4.01 -21.50
CA GLY A 1010 38.48 -5.04 -21.88
C GLY A 1010 38.89 -6.07 -22.93
N GLN A 1011 39.74 -7.02 -22.53
CA GLN A 1011 39.61 -8.42 -22.99
C GLN A 1011 39.39 -9.38 -21.82
N TRP A 1012 38.39 -9.06 -21.01
CA TRP A 1012 37.55 -10.05 -20.34
C TRP A 1012 36.10 -9.72 -20.71
N LEU A 1013 35.27 -10.76 -20.92
CA LEU A 1013 33.86 -10.68 -21.37
C LEU A 1013 33.57 -10.58 -22.89
N THR A 1014 34.37 -11.25 -23.72
CA THR A 1014 33.82 -12.04 -24.85
C THR A 1014 34.13 -13.53 -24.74
N GLN A 1015 34.33 -14.04 -23.52
CA GLN A 1015 33.98 -15.44 -23.26
C GLN A 1015 32.46 -15.52 -23.05
N ARG A 1016 31.84 -16.49 -23.73
CA ARG A 1016 30.56 -17.06 -23.29
C ARG A 1016 30.68 -17.30 -21.79
N SER A 1017 29.68 -16.93 -20.98
CA SER A 1017 29.63 -17.41 -19.59
C SER A 1017 29.90 -18.91 -19.62
N PRO A 1018 30.92 -19.42 -18.91
CA PRO A 1018 31.21 -20.84 -18.92
C PRO A 1018 29.99 -21.54 -18.33
N GLN A 1019 29.17 -22.13 -19.20
CA GLN A 1019 28.34 -23.22 -18.76
C GLN A 1019 29.34 -24.28 -18.31
N PRO A 1020 29.31 -24.73 -17.05
CA PRO A 1020 30.00 -25.96 -16.72
C PRO A 1020 29.49 -27.01 -17.71
N PRO A 1021 30.36 -27.87 -18.28
CA PRO A 1021 29.89 -28.91 -19.17
C PRO A 1021 28.81 -29.71 -18.43
N GLU A 1022 27.54 -29.61 -18.89
CA GLU A 1022 26.42 -30.37 -18.31
C GLU A 1022 26.81 -31.85 -18.46
N GLU A 1023 27.28 -32.50 -17.38
CA GLU A 1023 27.66 -33.91 -17.41
C GLU A 1023 26.54 -34.69 -18.09
N PRO A 1024 26.81 -35.39 -19.21
CA PRO A 1024 25.81 -36.20 -19.86
C PRO A 1024 25.20 -37.12 -18.82
N ALA A 1025 23.87 -37.10 -18.65
CA ALA A 1025 23.25 -37.72 -17.47
C ALA A 1025 23.57 -39.21 -17.27
N TRP A 1026 24.10 -39.91 -18.27
CA TRP A 1026 24.62 -41.27 -18.18
C TRP A 1026 25.95 -41.41 -17.40
N GLN A 1027 26.72 -40.34 -17.20
CA GLN A 1027 27.96 -40.31 -16.40
C GLN A 1027 27.70 -40.19 -14.89
N ILE A 1028 26.61 -39.54 -14.48
CA ILE A 1028 26.23 -39.37 -13.06
C ILE A 1028 26.06 -40.74 -12.38
N LYS A 1029 26.99 -41.15 -11.52
CA LYS A 1029 27.00 -42.49 -10.88
C LYS A 1029 25.77 -42.76 -10.01
N ASN A 1030 25.25 -41.75 -9.31
CA ASN A 1030 24.05 -41.89 -8.47
C ASN A 1030 22.77 -42.02 -9.32
N LYS A 1031 22.02 -43.11 -9.11
CA LYS A 1031 20.83 -43.49 -9.90
C LYS A 1031 19.69 -42.47 -9.84
N ASP A 1032 19.48 -41.81 -8.71
CA ASP A 1032 18.37 -40.86 -8.54
C ASP A 1032 18.74 -39.46 -9.04
N LEU A 1033 19.99 -39.02 -8.84
CA LEU A 1033 20.49 -37.81 -9.49
C LEU A 1033 20.49 -37.95 -11.02
N ARG A 1034 20.87 -39.12 -11.55
CA ARG A 1034 20.76 -39.47 -12.98
C ARG A 1034 19.32 -39.39 -13.49
N ARG A 1035 18.35 -39.92 -12.76
CA ARG A 1035 16.91 -39.80 -13.10
C ARG A 1035 16.45 -38.33 -13.10
N ARG A 1036 16.84 -37.56 -12.09
CA ARG A 1036 16.48 -36.15 -11.92
C ARG A 1036 17.07 -35.26 -13.02
N ALA A 1037 18.32 -35.50 -13.42
CA ALA A 1037 18.97 -34.82 -14.54
C ALA A 1037 18.29 -35.13 -15.88
N LYS A 1038 17.96 -36.40 -16.16
CA LYS A 1038 17.18 -36.79 -17.36
C LYS A 1038 15.81 -36.11 -17.41
N PHE A 1039 15.10 -36.02 -16.28
CA PHE A 1039 13.82 -35.34 -16.18
C PHE A 1039 13.93 -33.84 -16.46
N LEU A 1040 14.89 -33.15 -15.84
CA LEU A 1040 15.11 -31.71 -16.07
C LEU A 1040 15.48 -31.39 -17.53
N LYS A 1041 16.31 -32.23 -18.16
CA LYS A 1041 16.60 -32.11 -19.59
C LYS A 1041 15.34 -32.27 -20.44
N SER A 1042 14.53 -33.30 -20.19
CA SER A 1042 13.24 -33.49 -20.86
C SER A 1042 12.29 -32.30 -20.68
N CYS A 1043 12.30 -31.63 -19.53
CA CYS A 1043 11.50 -30.41 -19.32
C CYS A 1043 12.04 -29.21 -20.14
N LYS A 1044 13.37 -29.02 -20.20
CA LYS A 1044 14.03 -28.00 -21.04
C LYS A 1044 13.66 -28.19 -22.52
N ASP A 1045 13.78 -29.43 -22.99
CA ASP A 1045 13.53 -29.79 -24.39
C ASP A 1045 12.03 -29.68 -24.74
N GLN A 1046 11.11 -30.06 -23.83
CA GLN A 1046 9.66 -29.84 -24.04
C GLN A 1046 9.27 -28.37 -24.04
N LEU A 1047 9.86 -27.53 -23.17
CA LEU A 1047 9.60 -26.10 -23.14
C LEU A 1047 10.00 -25.46 -24.49
N TRP A 1048 11.20 -25.79 -24.99
CA TRP A 1048 11.70 -25.24 -26.24
C TRP A 1048 10.89 -25.69 -27.46
N ASN A 1049 10.60 -26.99 -27.57
CA ASN A 1049 9.73 -27.54 -28.61
C ASN A 1049 8.33 -26.90 -28.60
N ARG A 1050 7.76 -26.65 -27.42
CA ARG A 1050 6.45 -26.00 -27.29
C ARG A 1050 6.51 -24.53 -27.70
N TRP A 1051 7.55 -23.80 -27.32
CA TRP A 1051 7.73 -22.41 -27.72
C TRP A 1051 7.88 -22.27 -29.24
N GLN A 1052 8.65 -23.15 -29.89
CA GLN A 1052 8.74 -23.17 -31.35
C GLN A 1052 7.43 -23.59 -32.04
N ARG A 1053 6.71 -24.61 -31.54
CA ARG A 1053 5.50 -25.13 -32.19
C ARG A 1053 4.23 -24.32 -31.97
N GLU A 1054 4.02 -23.76 -30.78
CA GLU A 1054 2.80 -23.00 -30.48
C GLU A 1054 2.99 -21.51 -30.81
N TYR A 1055 4.06 -20.88 -30.31
CA TYR A 1055 4.18 -19.42 -30.34
C TYR A 1055 4.52 -18.87 -31.74
N PHE A 1056 5.48 -19.46 -32.44
CA PHE A 1056 5.84 -19.03 -33.81
C PHE A 1056 4.75 -19.33 -34.83
N THR A 1057 4.01 -20.44 -34.68
CA THR A 1057 2.90 -20.81 -35.57
C THR A 1057 1.74 -19.81 -35.44
N SER A 1058 1.31 -19.47 -34.22
CA SER A 1058 0.29 -18.44 -34.00
C SER A 1058 0.71 -17.04 -34.45
N LEU A 1059 2.01 -16.74 -34.49
CA LEU A 1059 2.55 -15.51 -35.07
C LEU A 1059 2.48 -15.50 -36.61
N ARG A 1060 2.77 -16.63 -37.27
CA ARG A 1060 2.60 -16.80 -38.72
C ARG A 1060 1.13 -16.77 -39.15
N GLU A 1061 0.25 -17.46 -38.42
CA GLU A 1061 -1.19 -17.50 -38.71
C GLU A 1061 -1.84 -16.11 -38.69
N ARG A 1062 -1.49 -15.27 -37.71
CA ARG A 1062 -1.97 -13.87 -37.65
C ARG A 1062 -1.46 -12.99 -38.78
N HIS A 1063 -0.29 -13.29 -39.34
CA HIS A 1063 0.32 -12.50 -40.41
C HIS A 1063 -0.22 -12.85 -41.81
N ASN A 1064 -0.95 -13.97 -41.95
CA ASN A 1064 -1.45 -14.49 -43.23
C ASN A 1064 -2.95 -14.25 -43.49
N LEU A 1065 -3.66 -13.52 -42.62
CA LEU A 1065 -5.08 -13.18 -42.82
C LEU A 1065 -5.23 -12.03 -43.83
N VAL A 1066 -5.56 -12.38 -45.07
CA VAL A 1066 -5.83 -11.42 -46.15
C VAL A 1066 -7.29 -10.95 -46.10
N HIS A 1067 -7.50 -9.63 -45.96
CA HIS A 1067 -8.83 -9.03 -46.04
C HIS A 1067 -9.23 -8.78 -47.51
N LYS A 1068 -10.45 -9.16 -47.89
CA LYS A 1068 -11.03 -8.84 -49.21
C LYS A 1068 -11.49 -7.38 -49.24
N GLU A 1069 -11.14 -6.66 -50.30
CA GLU A 1069 -11.73 -5.35 -50.61
C GLU A 1069 -13.13 -5.49 -51.23
N THR A 1070 -14.02 -4.55 -50.93
CA THR A 1070 -15.22 -4.32 -51.75
C THR A 1070 -15.44 -2.81 -51.91
N LYS A 1071 -15.43 -2.34 -53.16
CA LYS A 1071 -15.64 -0.94 -53.56
C LYS A 1071 -17.14 -0.63 -53.62
N TYR A 1072 -17.57 0.55 -53.18
CA TYR A 1072 -18.73 1.23 -53.78
C TYR A 1072 -18.49 2.74 -53.90
N GLN A 1073 -19.03 3.33 -54.97
CA GLN A 1073 -18.84 4.73 -55.36
C GLN A 1073 -19.90 5.64 -54.73
N VAL A 1074 -19.55 6.93 -54.58
CA VAL A 1074 -20.52 7.99 -54.33
C VAL A 1074 -21.23 8.34 -55.64
N LYS A 1075 -22.55 8.57 -55.59
CA LYS A 1075 -23.29 9.23 -56.67
C LYS A 1075 -24.21 10.31 -56.08
N VAL A 1076 -23.85 11.55 -56.43
CA VAL A 1076 -24.58 12.84 -56.31
C VAL A 1076 -25.22 13.13 -54.95
#